data_AF-A0A930MFF8-F1
#
_entry.id   AF-A0A930MFF8-F1
#
_cell.length_a   1.000
_cell.length_b   1.000
_cell.length_c   1.000
_cell.angle_alpha   90.00
_cell.angle_beta   90.00
_cell.angle_gamma   90.00
#
_symmetry.space_group_name_H-M   'P 1'
#
loop_
_entity.id
_entity.type
_entity.pdbx_description
1 polymer ?
#
loop_
_entity_poly.entity_id
_entity_poly.type
_entity_poly.pdbx_seq_one_letter_code
_entity_poly.pdbx_strand_id
1 'polypeptide(L)'
;MTRKEVQATARPVLMRSLHLKKNAFRQFFYESTLRFGKQIGSDIAALKDETASIVNKKYMFSLGMETSGAQSFLKWISDEFNAEDVSHEQEERLRRLVAEYPKIRAYIRIEEDQLIFDHERFAEDVVAGRFKETIFGTTFDIQSVIETAINTGSVALDFSIEPFKKSLLYTDHVRANIQPYAERILTDMSLGHWDLYEELTDEGREDSVCLRLPPTDFLVARPPQMDVIMNGTCAIDFGTRSTVVVCRDREARLLRIGKGDYSNEPTIQDYENPTAIELIDIEKFKQLYRAREGRPYTEWAQVTASHQAADAIFERQSTEGIAVYYSVFSELKRWTRDTANSPILKDRHGYIQEVKPYAETQPLDAGGFDPIEIYAYYLGLYINNMHRSIYLDYILSFPVGYEKSVREHIRQSFERGLRKTLPKALLNDADMMRRFRVYDGANEPAAYAISALEAYGLEPKRAGEEVAYGVFDFGGGTTDFDFGVESVPENGRRKFIIEQFGFGSDMYLGGENILELLAYEVFKDNLPEMRQHKITFALPPESETFAGAEALVRETRDAASHLNNKILAERLRPFWEHGAGYEEFAAGDAFDTEMTLFSSEKTGNAGNRANVRLHIDVKKLERTLENRIRRGVDNFFQAMAAAFKGRDVRQVHIFLAGNSCKAPIVRKLFDEYIDRQIGAITPAAKTAGEKTDGKKQEHTKSTLQRKDAPFILYLPLGMEHEEKEMGKKLLDGFDRLRTGKTGVAFGLLRCRKGGKDVKIINKNVDAHDELLFPYFLGSLNEHGCFHVDIDARVDYGVWTYFTYADEDEFELYYTQEPRALKGHMKAAEVRMVRCMIDDSDVSDDDDVGVYIRKKSPNTIEYTVAAEKALMAKNYKGTIYTVRLG
;
A
#
# COMPACT_ATOMS: atom_id res chain seq x y z
N MET A 1 -20.12 45.32 15.38
CA MET A 1 -19.02 45.60 14.43
C MET A 1 -17.72 45.67 15.23
N THR A 2 -16.58 45.37 14.57
CA THR A 2 -15.18 45.28 15.07
C THR A 2 -14.71 43.92 15.64
N ARG A 3 -14.74 42.88 14.81
CA ARG A 3 -13.58 41.96 14.68
C ARG A 3 -12.77 42.48 13.50
N LYS A 4 -11.77 43.30 13.77
CA LYS A 4 -10.78 43.69 12.75
C LYS A 4 -9.90 42.47 12.53
N GLU A 5 -10.07 41.89 11.35
CA GLU A 5 -9.15 41.00 10.68
C GLU A 5 -7.72 41.55 10.76
N VAL A 6 -6.83 40.78 11.36
CA VAL A 6 -5.43 40.70 10.94
C VAL A 6 -5.11 39.22 10.82
N GLN A 7 -5.82 38.53 9.92
CA GLN A 7 -5.21 37.40 9.26
C GLN A 7 -4.19 38.06 8.34
N ALA A 8 -2.92 38.10 8.77
CA ALA A 8 -1.84 38.49 7.86
C ALA A 8 -2.01 37.61 6.63
N THR A 9 -2.34 38.21 5.48
CA THR A 9 -2.56 37.44 4.25
C THR A 9 -1.27 36.68 4.00
N ALA A 10 -1.29 35.37 4.21
CA ALA A 10 -0.18 34.49 3.86
C ALA A 10 0.10 34.71 2.37
N ARG A 11 1.31 35.14 2.06
CA ARG A 11 1.77 35.41 0.69
C ARG A 11 3.14 34.76 0.53
N PRO A 12 3.51 34.37 -0.69
CA PRO A 12 4.88 34.00 -0.99
C PRO A 12 5.85 35.11 -0.57
N VAL A 13 7.01 34.70 -0.08
CA VAL A 13 8.04 35.59 0.46
C VAL A 13 9.28 35.48 -0.43
N LEU A 14 9.74 36.62 -0.92
CA LEU A 14 10.98 36.70 -1.68
C LEU A 14 12.17 36.73 -0.71
N MET A 15 13.05 35.73 -0.83
CA MET A 15 14.25 35.57 -0.03
C MET A 15 15.47 36.05 -0.82
N ARG A 16 16.17 37.06 -0.27
CA ARG A 16 17.49 37.52 -0.73
C ARG A 16 18.63 37.03 0.14
N SER A 17 18.30 36.31 1.20
CA SER A 17 19.24 35.70 2.12
C SER A 17 18.76 34.31 2.47
N LEU A 18 19.69 33.39 2.67
CA LEU A 18 19.44 32.01 3.02
C LEU A 18 20.10 31.70 4.37
N HIS A 19 19.36 31.12 5.29
CA HIS A 19 19.91 30.60 6.53
C HIS A 19 20.16 29.11 6.34
N LEU A 20 21.41 28.68 6.55
CA LEU A 20 21.77 27.26 6.51
C LEU A 20 22.35 26.85 7.85
N LYS A 21 21.79 25.81 8.48
CA LYS A 21 22.42 25.18 9.65
C LYS A 21 23.87 24.82 9.35
N LYS A 22 24.79 24.92 10.31
CA LYS A 22 26.23 24.71 10.08
C LYS A 22 26.58 23.44 9.30
N ASN A 23 25.92 22.32 9.58
CA ASN A 23 26.15 21.07 8.85
C ASN A 23 25.69 21.14 7.39
N ALA A 24 24.51 21.74 7.13
CA ALA A 24 24.01 21.96 5.77
C ALA A 24 24.89 22.97 5.02
N PHE A 25 25.37 24.01 5.71
CA PHE A 25 26.33 24.96 5.15
C PHE A 25 27.65 24.28 4.77
N ARG A 26 28.19 23.41 5.63
CA ARG A 26 29.39 22.61 5.32
C ARG A 26 29.23 21.74 4.09
N GLN A 27 28.09 21.06 3.96
CA GLN A 27 27.79 20.24 2.79
C GLN A 27 27.65 21.10 1.53
N PHE A 28 26.93 22.22 1.62
CA PHE A 28 26.83 23.18 0.53
C PHE A 28 28.21 23.72 0.10
N PHE A 29 29.08 24.02 1.06
CA PHE A 29 30.44 24.48 0.82
C PHE A 29 31.30 23.40 0.14
N TYR A 30 31.18 22.15 0.58
CA TYR A 30 31.81 20.99 -0.05
C TYR A 30 31.41 20.86 -1.53
N GLU A 31 30.10 20.80 -1.81
CA GLU A 31 29.58 20.60 -3.17
C GLU A 31 29.92 21.77 -4.10
N SER A 32 29.87 23.00 -3.56
CA SER A 32 30.28 24.20 -4.26
C SER A 32 31.76 24.16 -4.62
N THR A 33 32.60 23.72 -3.69
CA THR A 33 34.04 23.55 -3.89
C THR A 33 34.35 22.44 -4.89
N LEU A 34 33.63 21.32 -4.82
CA LEU A 34 33.77 20.20 -5.76
C LEU A 34 33.45 20.65 -7.19
N ARG A 35 32.36 21.40 -7.39
CA ARG A 35 31.98 21.95 -8.69
C ARG A 35 33.00 22.97 -9.20
N PHE A 36 33.49 23.84 -8.33
CA PHE A 36 34.54 24.79 -8.64
C PHE A 36 35.83 24.08 -9.10
N GLY A 37 36.24 23.04 -8.38
CA GLY A 37 37.39 22.21 -8.76
C GLY A 37 37.21 21.53 -10.12
N LYS A 38 36.00 21.00 -10.41
CA LYS A 38 35.68 20.44 -11.74
C LYS A 38 35.78 21.48 -12.85
N GLN A 39 35.25 22.68 -12.61
CA GLN A 39 35.30 23.77 -13.59
C GLN A 39 36.75 24.20 -13.86
N ILE A 40 37.55 24.41 -12.81
CA ILE A 40 38.97 24.74 -12.94
C ILE A 40 39.72 23.64 -13.70
N GLY A 41 39.47 22.37 -13.38
CA GLY A 41 40.09 21.26 -14.09
C GLY A 41 39.81 21.31 -15.59
N SER A 42 38.55 21.55 -15.97
CA SER A 42 38.14 21.73 -17.37
C SER A 42 38.79 22.95 -18.01
N ASP A 43 38.87 24.07 -17.29
CA ASP A 43 39.43 25.32 -17.82
C ASP A 43 40.95 25.20 -18.04
N ILE A 44 41.67 24.54 -17.13
CA ILE A 44 43.10 24.27 -17.24
C ILE A 44 43.38 23.32 -18.42
N ALA A 45 42.59 22.25 -18.56
CA ALA A 45 42.72 21.32 -19.67
C ALA A 45 42.46 22.02 -21.02
N ALA A 46 41.39 22.83 -21.11
CA ALA A 46 41.09 23.61 -22.29
C ALA A 46 42.22 24.60 -22.62
N LEU A 47 42.76 25.32 -21.63
CA LEU A 47 43.90 26.22 -21.84
C LEU A 47 45.15 25.48 -22.33
N LYS A 48 45.43 24.28 -21.82
CA LYS A 48 46.53 23.44 -22.29
C LYS A 48 46.35 23.07 -23.76
N ASP A 49 45.16 22.65 -24.16
CA ASP A 49 44.87 22.25 -25.55
C ASP A 49 44.88 23.46 -26.51
N GLU A 50 44.26 24.58 -26.11
CA GLU A 50 44.23 25.83 -26.87
C GLU A 50 45.64 26.40 -27.12
N THR A 51 46.55 26.23 -26.16
CA THR A 51 47.94 26.74 -26.23
C THR A 51 48.95 25.69 -26.69
N ALA A 52 48.53 24.45 -26.96
CA ALA A 52 49.41 23.33 -27.26
C ALA A 52 50.37 23.64 -28.43
N SER A 53 49.88 24.30 -29.49
CA SER A 53 50.71 24.65 -30.65
C SER A 53 51.82 25.66 -30.33
N ILE A 54 51.61 26.53 -29.34
CA ILE A 54 52.55 27.57 -28.90
C ILE A 54 53.57 26.95 -27.95
N VAL A 55 53.09 26.19 -26.97
CA VAL A 55 53.93 25.47 -26.00
C VAL A 55 54.84 24.47 -26.71
N ASN A 56 54.31 23.73 -27.69
CA ASN A 56 55.11 22.78 -28.48
C ASN A 56 56.20 23.47 -29.29
N LYS A 57 55.96 24.67 -29.83
CA LYS A 57 56.98 25.43 -30.59
C LYS A 57 58.08 25.98 -29.67
N LYS A 58 57.75 26.48 -28.47
CA LYS A 58 58.70 27.14 -27.57
C LYS A 58 59.46 26.17 -26.66
N TYR A 59 58.84 25.08 -26.19
CA TYR A 59 59.39 24.24 -25.12
C TYR A 59 59.78 22.81 -25.52
N MET A 60 59.23 22.23 -26.60
CA MET A 60 59.70 20.91 -27.05
C MET A 60 61.07 20.95 -27.75
N PHE A 61 61.47 22.09 -28.32
CA PHE A 61 62.78 22.23 -28.96
C PHE A 61 63.94 22.53 -28.00
N SER A 62 63.69 23.03 -26.79
CA SER A 62 64.75 23.41 -25.83
C SER A 62 65.06 22.32 -24.78
N LEU A 63 64.15 21.36 -24.58
CA LEU A 63 64.28 20.27 -23.62
C LEU A 63 64.41 18.96 -24.40
N GLY A 64 65.62 18.63 -24.83
CA GLY A 64 65.88 17.35 -25.49
C GLY A 64 65.71 16.16 -24.55
N MET A 65 64.46 15.72 -24.31
CA MET A 65 63.98 14.38 -23.95
C MET A 65 62.45 14.34 -24.07
N GLU A 66 61.89 13.17 -24.37
CA GLU A 66 60.45 12.85 -24.42
C GLU A 66 59.68 13.37 -23.19
N THR A 67 59.20 14.61 -23.24
CA THR A 67 58.34 15.20 -22.21
C THR A 67 56.96 15.41 -22.81
N SER A 68 55.93 14.99 -22.07
CA SER A 68 54.55 15.03 -22.54
C SER A 68 54.05 16.48 -22.63
N GLY A 69 53.11 16.80 -23.54
CA GLY A 69 52.61 18.16 -23.73
C GLY A 69 52.06 18.81 -22.45
N ALA A 70 51.48 18.01 -21.55
CA ALA A 70 51.05 18.42 -20.21
C ALA A 70 52.22 18.86 -19.32
N GLN A 71 53.36 18.15 -19.35
CA GLN A 71 54.55 18.54 -18.60
C GLN A 71 55.13 19.85 -19.13
N SER A 72 55.19 20.01 -20.46
CA SER A 72 55.65 21.25 -21.09
C SER A 72 54.74 22.43 -20.73
N PHE A 73 53.42 22.23 -20.70
CA PHE A 73 52.47 23.27 -20.30
C PHE A 73 52.63 23.67 -18.83
N LEU A 74 52.71 22.71 -17.90
CA LEU A 74 52.91 23.01 -16.47
C LEU A 74 54.26 23.69 -16.20
N LYS A 75 55.30 23.34 -16.96
CA LYS A 75 56.59 24.01 -16.90
C LYS A 75 56.51 25.43 -17.45
N TRP A 76 55.82 25.63 -18.56
CA TRP A 76 55.63 26.95 -19.18
C TRP A 76 54.93 27.95 -18.25
N ILE A 77 53.91 27.50 -17.50
CA ILE A 77 53.23 28.37 -16.50
C ILE A 77 54.06 28.58 -15.22
N SER A 78 55.07 27.73 -14.95
CA SER A 78 55.95 27.81 -13.78
C SER A 78 57.19 28.69 -14.00
N ASP A 79 57.78 28.66 -15.21
CA ASP A 79 59.14 29.14 -15.50
C ASP A 79 59.17 30.43 -16.35
N GLU A 80 58.27 31.40 -16.11
CA GLU A 80 58.16 32.70 -16.83
C GLU A 80 57.26 32.67 -18.08
N PHE A 81 55.93 32.60 -17.87
CA PHE A 81 54.93 32.84 -18.92
C PHE A 81 55.22 34.15 -19.70
N ASN A 82 55.50 34.03 -21.00
CA ASN A 82 55.63 35.14 -21.94
C ASN A 82 54.42 35.14 -22.89
N ALA A 83 53.67 36.24 -22.90
CA ALA A 83 52.42 36.41 -23.62
C ALA A 83 52.57 36.59 -25.15
N GLU A 84 53.79 36.60 -25.66
CA GLU A 84 54.02 36.57 -27.11
C GLU A 84 53.37 35.32 -27.72
N ASP A 85 52.53 35.53 -28.74
CA ASP A 85 51.84 34.52 -29.55
C ASP A 85 50.52 33.92 -28.99
N VAL A 86 49.98 34.41 -27.86
CA VAL A 86 48.61 34.06 -27.39
C VAL A 86 47.60 35.17 -27.71
N SER A 87 46.30 34.82 -27.83
CA SER A 87 45.26 35.83 -27.97
C SER A 87 45.08 36.65 -26.68
N HIS A 88 44.51 37.86 -26.78
CA HIS A 88 44.25 38.71 -25.61
C HIS A 88 43.36 38.03 -24.56
N GLU A 89 42.39 37.21 -24.99
CA GLU A 89 41.50 36.45 -24.10
C GLU A 89 42.25 35.30 -23.40
N GLN A 90 43.11 34.59 -24.13
CA GLN A 90 43.95 33.52 -23.58
C GLN A 90 44.99 34.07 -22.60
N GLU A 91 45.60 35.20 -22.92
CA GLU A 91 46.56 35.89 -22.07
C GLU A 91 45.94 36.24 -20.71
N GLU A 92 44.72 36.79 -20.69
CA GLU A 92 44.04 37.12 -19.44
C GLU A 92 43.76 35.88 -18.58
N ARG A 93 43.24 34.80 -19.20
CA ARG A 93 42.98 33.52 -18.52
C ARG A 93 44.27 32.88 -17.99
N LEU A 94 45.36 32.89 -18.76
CA LEU A 94 46.66 32.34 -18.37
C LEU A 94 47.32 33.15 -17.26
N ARG A 95 47.29 34.49 -17.32
CA ARG A 95 47.83 35.33 -16.25
C ARG A 95 47.13 35.07 -14.92
N ARG A 96 45.80 34.89 -14.93
CA ARG A 96 45.04 34.50 -13.73
C ARG A 96 45.46 33.12 -13.21
N LEU A 97 45.60 32.13 -14.11
CA LEU A 97 46.06 30.79 -13.73
C LEU A 97 47.47 30.81 -13.14
N VAL A 98 48.43 31.51 -13.76
CA VAL A 98 49.82 31.62 -13.30
C VAL A 98 49.89 32.22 -11.89
N ALA A 99 49.06 33.22 -11.59
CA ALA A 99 49.01 33.85 -10.28
C ALA A 99 48.53 32.89 -9.17
N GLU A 100 47.56 32.02 -9.48
CA GLU A 100 46.97 31.10 -8.50
C GLU A 100 47.61 29.70 -8.49
N TYR A 101 48.37 29.34 -9.54
CA TYR A 101 49.00 28.02 -9.73
C TYR A 101 49.82 27.54 -8.52
N PRO A 102 50.65 28.36 -7.85
CA PRO A 102 51.42 27.92 -6.68
C PRO A 102 50.56 27.34 -5.56
N LYS A 103 49.32 27.84 -5.42
CA LYS A 103 48.37 27.43 -4.38
C LYS A 103 47.66 26.12 -4.74
N ILE A 104 47.38 25.91 -6.02
CA ILE A 104 46.58 24.77 -6.50
C ILE A 104 47.40 23.62 -7.09
N ARG A 105 48.70 23.79 -7.33
CA ARG A 105 49.58 22.79 -7.98
C ARG A 105 49.54 21.41 -7.33
N ALA A 106 49.32 21.33 -6.01
CA ALA A 106 49.26 20.07 -5.27
C ALA A 106 48.05 19.19 -5.64
N TYR A 107 47.05 19.77 -6.30
CA TYR A 107 45.83 19.11 -6.76
C TYR A 107 45.86 18.78 -8.26
N ILE A 108 46.93 19.13 -8.99
CA ILE A 108 47.05 18.87 -10.42
C ILE A 108 48.01 17.69 -10.62
N ARG A 109 47.57 16.69 -11.37
CA ARG A 109 48.37 15.53 -11.76
C ARG A 109 48.28 15.27 -13.26
N ILE A 110 49.27 14.55 -13.78
CA ILE A 110 49.34 14.17 -15.19
C ILE A 110 49.03 12.68 -15.30
N GLU A 111 48.04 12.32 -16.09
CA GLU A 111 47.72 10.94 -16.45
C GLU A 111 47.56 10.86 -17.97
N GLU A 112 48.30 9.98 -18.66
CA GLU A 112 48.21 9.79 -20.12
C GLU A 112 48.28 11.11 -20.93
N ASP A 113 49.17 12.02 -20.53
CA ASP A 113 49.32 13.38 -21.09
C ASP A 113 48.10 14.31 -20.91
N GLN A 114 47.15 13.97 -20.03
CA GLN A 114 46.03 14.82 -19.63
C GLN A 114 46.31 15.47 -18.27
N LEU A 115 45.89 16.73 -18.13
CA LEU A 115 45.92 17.43 -16.85
C LEU A 115 44.65 17.13 -16.08
N ILE A 116 44.78 16.42 -14.96
CA ILE A 116 43.67 16.07 -14.09
C ILE A 116 43.76 16.89 -12.81
N PHE A 117 42.68 17.60 -12.50
CA PHE A 117 42.51 18.28 -11.23
C PHE A 117 41.74 17.37 -10.25
N ASP A 118 42.39 17.03 -9.14
CA ASP A 118 41.85 16.22 -8.05
C ASP A 118 40.87 17.06 -7.20
N HIS A 119 39.69 17.27 -7.77
CA HIS A 119 38.64 18.11 -7.20
C HIS A 119 38.01 17.49 -5.93
N GLU A 120 38.02 16.16 -5.80
CA GLU A 120 37.56 15.48 -4.58
C GLU A 120 38.49 15.79 -3.41
N ARG A 121 39.80 15.56 -3.58
CA ARG A 121 40.80 15.90 -2.57
C ARG A 121 40.81 17.39 -2.23
N PHE A 122 40.68 18.25 -3.25
CA PHE A 122 40.59 19.70 -3.03
C PHE A 122 39.38 20.06 -2.15
N ALA A 123 38.19 19.54 -2.45
CA ALA A 123 36.98 19.81 -1.67
C ALA A 123 37.08 19.27 -0.24
N GLU A 124 37.67 18.09 -0.05
CA GLU A 124 37.95 17.52 1.28
C GLU A 124 38.92 18.37 2.08
N ASP A 125 40.03 18.82 1.48
CA ASP A 125 41.03 19.68 2.12
C ASP A 125 40.43 21.02 2.54
N VAL A 126 39.58 21.62 1.71
CA VAL A 126 38.87 22.86 2.00
C VAL A 126 37.95 22.71 3.22
N VAL A 127 37.07 21.71 3.22
CA VAL A 127 36.08 21.54 4.30
C VAL A 127 36.73 21.07 5.61
N ALA A 128 37.83 20.32 5.51
CA ALA A 128 38.67 19.96 6.65
C ALA A 128 39.53 21.14 7.17
N GLY A 129 39.55 22.28 6.47
CA GLY A 129 40.33 23.46 6.84
C GLY A 129 41.83 23.33 6.57
N ARG A 130 42.25 22.37 5.75
CA ARG A 130 43.64 22.21 5.27
C ARG A 130 43.98 23.20 4.15
N PHE A 131 42.98 23.63 3.38
CA PHE A 131 43.11 24.70 2.39
C PHE A 131 42.26 25.91 2.83
N LYS A 132 42.87 27.10 2.93
CA LYS A 132 42.23 28.33 3.44
C LYS A 132 42.47 29.56 2.56
N GLU A 133 42.90 29.36 1.33
CA GLU A 133 43.29 30.47 0.46
C GLU A 133 42.11 31.04 -0.33
N THR A 134 42.27 32.27 -0.83
CA THR A 134 41.41 32.84 -1.87
C THR A 134 42.06 32.59 -3.21
N ILE A 135 41.34 31.94 -4.13
CA ILE A 135 41.80 31.66 -5.50
C ILE A 135 40.70 32.05 -6.49
N PHE A 136 41.09 32.65 -7.61
CA PHE A 136 40.17 33.13 -8.66
C PHE A 136 39.02 34.01 -8.15
N GLY A 137 39.25 34.76 -7.06
CA GLY A 137 38.25 35.64 -6.45
C GLY A 137 37.28 34.97 -5.47
N THR A 138 37.45 33.68 -5.16
CA THR A 138 36.59 32.92 -4.25
C THR A 138 37.34 32.51 -2.99
N THR A 139 36.74 32.73 -1.81
CA THR A 139 37.34 32.41 -0.51
C THR A 139 37.01 30.98 -0.08
N PHE A 140 38.03 30.15 0.18
CA PHE A 140 37.86 28.76 0.62
C PHE A 140 38.10 28.53 2.12
N ASP A 141 38.30 29.59 2.91
CA ASP A 141 38.36 29.49 4.38
C ASP A 141 36.96 29.41 4.99
N ILE A 142 36.46 28.18 5.16
CA ILE A 142 35.13 27.92 5.71
C ILE A 142 34.94 28.51 7.12
N GLN A 143 35.98 28.55 7.96
CA GLN A 143 35.89 29.09 9.32
C GLN A 143 35.72 30.61 9.28
N SER A 144 36.55 31.28 8.47
CA SER A 144 36.45 32.73 8.25
C SER A 144 35.07 33.14 7.71
N VAL A 145 34.50 32.36 6.78
CA VAL A 145 33.16 32.63 6.23
C VAL A 145 32.08 32.51 7.31
N ILE A 146 32.14 31.48 8.15
CA ILE A 146 31.21 31.29 9.28
C ILE A 146 31.35 32.42 10.30
N GLU A 147 32.57 32.75 10.71
CA GLU A 147 32.85 33.84 11.66
C GLU A 147 32.38 35.20 11.12
N THR A 148 32.61 35.48 9.84
CA THR A 148 32.13 36.68 9.17
C THR A 148 30.60 36.76 9.20
N ALA A 149 29.91 35.66 8.88
CA ALA A 149 28.45 35.60 8.93
C ALA A 149 27.90 35.86 10.34
N ILE A 150 28.55 35.31 11.38
CA ILE A 150 28.17 35.52 12.78
C ILE A 150 28.41 36.98 13.20
N ASN A 151 29.59 37.53 12.91
CA ASN A 151 30.00 38.86 13.37
C ASN A 151 29.26 40.01 12.65
N THR A 152 28.95 39.84 11.37
CA THR A 152 28.28 40.87 10.53
C THR A 152 26.79 40.61 10.33
N GLY A 153 26.27 39.50 10.84
CA GLY A 153 24.90 39.03 10.66
C GLY A 153 24.63 38.34 9.31
N SER A 154 25.49 38.50 8.30
CA SER A 154 25.43 37.71 7.06
C SER A 154 26.68 37.88 6.18
N VAL A 155 27.00 36.88 5.37
CA VAL A 155 28.15 36.87 4.45
C VAL A 155 27.67 36.79 3.00
N ALA A 156 28.40 37.41 2.05
CA ALA A 156 28.06 37.30 0.63
C ALA A 156 28.28 35.86 0.15
N LEU A 157 27.38 35.36 -0.69
CA LEU A 157 27.54 34.06 -1.32
C LEU A 157 28.48 34.20 -2.53
N ASP A 158 29.74 33.82 -2.35
CA ASP A 158 30.75 33.81 -3.42
C ASP A 158 30.60 32.60 -4.37
N PHE A 159 29.77 31.62 -4.00
CA PHE A 159 29.54 30.40 -4.77
C PHE A 159 28.20 30.43 -5.51
N SER A 160 28.09 29.64 -6.58
CA SER A 160 26.81 29.44 -7.27
C SER A 160 25.76 28.83 -6.33
N ILE A 161 24.55 29.39 -6.29
CA ILE A 161 23.41 28.84 -5.52
C ILE A 161 22.81 27.57 -6.15
N GLU A 162 23.20 27.23 -7.37
CA GLU A 162 22.62 26.13 -8.15
C GLU A 162 22.60 24.75 -7.45
N PRO A 163 23.65 24.31 -6.72
CA PRO A 163 23.59 23.05 -5.96
C PRO A 163 22.46 23.05 -4.91
N PHE A 164 22.28 24.18 -4.22
CA PHE A 164 21.22 24.34 -3.24
C PHE A 164 19.84 24.33 -3.91
N LYS A 165 19.66 25.08 -5.02
CA LYS A 165 18.42 25.00 -5.81
C LYS A 165 18.11 23.56 -6.22
N LYS A 166 19.10 22.83 -6.74
CA LYS A 166 18.95 21.42 -7.14
C LYS A 166 18.48 20.57 -5.95
N SER A 167 19.05 20.74 -4.77
CA SER A 167 18.61 19.99 -3.56
C SER A 167 17.14 20.22 -3.21
N LEU A 168 16.63 21.45 -3.36
CA LEU A 168 15.22 21.77 -3.15
C LEU A 168 14.34 21.12 -4.22
N LEU A 169 14.70 21.28 -5.49
CA LEU A 169 13.93 20.73 -6.61
C LEU A 169 13.83 19.19 -6.57
N TYR A 170 14.86 18.52 -6.04
CA TYR A 170 14.93 17.06 -5.92
C TYR A 170 14.51 16.53 -4.54
N THR A 171 14.08 17.38 -3.61
CA THR A 171 13.77 16.94 -2.23
C THR A 171 12.75 15.80 -2.18
N ASP A 172 11.63 15.90 -2.90
CA ASP A 172 10.62 14.83 -2.93
C ASP A 172 10.97 13.68 -3.88
N HIS A 173 11.89 13.91 -4.82
CA HIS A 173 12.48 12.85 -5.63
C HIS A 173 13.34 11.92 -4.76
N VAL A 174 14.23 12.49 -3.94
CA VAL A 174 15.03 11.73 -2.99
C VAL A 174 14.13 11.06 -1.94
N ARG A 175 13.10 11.77 -1.43
CA ARG A 175 12.25 11.28 -0.35
C ARG A 175 11.31 10.15 -0.75
N ALA A 176 10.70 10.23 -1.93
CA ALA A 176 9.62 9.33 -2.33
C ALA A 176 9.59 9.00 -3.84
N ASN A 177 10.68 9.26 -4.56
CA ASN A 177 10.77 9.11 -6.01
C ASN A 177 9.70 9.92 -6.76
N ILE A 178 9.29 11.07 -6.23
CA ILE A 178 8.36 11.99 -6.93
C ILE A 178 9.14 12.76 -8.00
N GLN A 179 8.53 13.05 -9.16
CA GLN A 179 9.16 13.82 -10.22
C GLN A 179 9.74 15.15 -9.68
N PRO A 180 11.00 15.50 -10.00
CA PRO A 180 11.61 16.75 -9.57
C PRO A 180 10.77 17.98 -9.94
N TYR A 181 10.81 18.99 -9.09
CA TYR A 181 10.09 20.24 -9.33
C TYR A 181 10.75 21.07 -10.42
N ALA A 182 9.94 21.79 -11.19
CA ALA A 182 10.45 22.75 -12.17
C ALA A 182 11.05 23.97 -11.45
N GLU A 183 12.16 24.50 -11.97
CA GLU A 183 12.91 25.62 -11.35
C GLU A 183 12.03 26.85 -11.08
N ARG A 184 10.98 27.08 -11.88
CA ARG A 184 9.99 28.15 -11.67
C ARG A 184 9.39 28.18 -10.26
N ILE A 185 9.35 27.05 -9.53
CA ILE A 185 8.87 27.05 -8.14
C ILE A 185 9.76 27.90 -7.22
N LEU A 186 11.02 28.13 -7.59
CA LEU A 186 11.99 28.92 -6.83
C LEU A 186 12.05 30.38 -7.30
N THR A 187 11.56 30.70 -8.51
CA THR A 187 11.77 32.01 -9.15
C THR A 187 10.48 32.77 -9.48
N ASP A 188 9.33 32.09 -9.59
CA ASP A 188 8.03 32.71 -9.85
C ASP A 188 7.39 33.20 -8.56
N MET A 189 7.04 34.49 -8.51
CA MET A 189 6.43 35.15 -7.34
C MET A 189 5.04 34.61 -6.96
N SER A 190 4.36 33.91 -7.87
CA SER A 190 3.07 33.26 -7.62
C SER A 190 3.20 31.86 -7.03
N LEU A 191 4.38 31.24 -7.19
CA LEU A 191 4.73 29.92 -6.66
C LEU A 191 5.56 30.08 -5.37
N GLY A 192 6.37 29.09 -5.07
CA GLY A 192 7.31 29.09 -3.95
C GLY A 192 7.42 27.71 -3.30
N HIS A 193 8.55 27.48 -2.63
CA HIS A 193 8.87 26.19 -2.02
C HIS A 193 8.50 26.18 -0.53
N TRP A 194 7.93 25.06 -0.04
CA TRP A 194 7.53 24.92 1.36
C TRP A 194 8.72 24.87 2.32
N ASP A 195 9.76 24.09 1.98
CA ASP A 195 10.93 23.94 2.86
C ASP A 195 11.68 25.27 3.06
N LEU A 196 11.65 26.18 2.07
CA LEU A 196 12.19 27.55 2.23
C LEU A 196 11.38 28.40 3.22
N TYR A 197 10.08 28.14 3.35
CA TYR A 197 9.23 28.85 4.30
C TYR A 197 9.54 28.43 5.74
N GLU A 198 9.94 27.19 5.97
CA GLU A 198 10.38 26.74 7.29
C GLU A 198 11.64 27.50 7.77
N GLU A 199 12.56 27.82 6.84
CA GLU A 199 13.77 28.61 7.12
C GLU A 199 13.49 30.09 7.48
N LEU A 200 12.27 30.58 7.24
CA LEU A 200 11.87 31.93 7.66
C LEU A 200 11.59 32.04 9.15
N THR A 201 11.43 30.93 9.86
CA THR A 201 11.26 30.94 11.31
C THR A 201 12.56 31.28 12.03
N ASP A 202 12.48 31.93 13.19
CA ASP A 202 13.65 32.26 14.01
C ASP A 202 14.22 31.04 14.76
N GLU A 203 13.48 29.92 14.78
CA GLU A 203 13.89 28.68 15.45
C GLU A 203 15.14 28.07 14.81
N GLY A 204 16.25 28.01 15.57
CA GLY A 204 17.49 27.38 15.12
C GLY A 204 18.44 28.30 14.34
N ARG A 205 18.13 29.61 14.23
CA ARG A 205 19.03 30.59 13.60
C ARG A 205 20.35 30.79 14.33
N GLU A 206 20.40 30.52 15.64
CA GLU A 206 21.62 30.62 16.46
C GLU A 206 22.75 29.70 15.96
N ASP A 207 22.42 28.56 15.34
CA ASP A 207 23.39 27.60 14.78
C ASP A 207 23.42 27.61 13.24
N SER A 208 23.00 28.73 12.63
CA SER A 208 22.88 28.88 11.18
C SER A 208 23.81 29.97 10.63
N VAL A 209 24.23 29.78 9.38
CA VAL A 209 25.03 30.72 8.60
C VAL A 209 24.09 31.46 7.65
N CYS A 210 24.03 32.78 7.76
CA CYS A 210 23.22 33.62 6.88
C CYS A 210 24.01 34.04 5.64
N LEU A 211 23.60 33.56 4.48
CA LEU A 211 24.20 33.83 3.18
C LEU A 211 23.36 34.86 2.43
N ARG A 212 23.96 35.99 2.05
CA ARG A 212 23.34 36.96 1.13
C ARG A 212 23.51 36.50 -0.29
N LEU A 213 22.40 36.35 -1.00
CA LEU A 213 22.40 36.00 -2.41
C LEU A 213 22.90 37.18 -3.25
N PRO A 214 23.47 36.92 -4.45
CA PRO A 214 23.78 37.97 -5.41
C PRO A 214 22.56 38.86 -5.69
N PRO A 215 22.73 40.17 -6.01
CA PRO A 215 21.60 41.08 -6.23
C PRO A 215 20.61 40.63 -7.33
N THR A 216 21.11 39.87 -8.31
CA THR A 216 20.35 39.28 -9.43
C THR A 216 19.53 38.06 -9.03
N ASP A 217 19.84 37.45 -7.88
CA ASP A 217 19.31 36.16 -7.48
C ASP A 217 18.34 36.32 -6.30
N PHE A 218 17.33 35.47 -6.29
CA PHE A 218 16.38 35.36 -5.19
C PHE A 218 15.75 33.96 -5.20
N LEU A 219 15.16 33.59 -4.08
CA LEU A 219 14.32 32.39 -3.95
C LEU A 219 12.93 32.78 -3.47
N VAL A 220 11.91 32.00 -3.82
CA VAL A 220 10.54 32.22 -3.36
C VAL A 220 10.14 31.14 -2.36
N ALA A 221 9.89 31.55 -1.12
CA ALA A 221 9.32 30.71 -0.07
C ALA A 221 7.80 30.81 -0.08
N ARG A 222 7.09 29.69 0.13
CA ARG A 222 5.63 29.68 0.14
C ARG A 222 5.07 29.09 1.43
N PRO A 223 4.18 29.83 2.14
CA PRO A 223 3.45 29.28 3.27
C PRO A 223 2.61 28.07 2.84
N PRO A 224 2.81 26.87 3.41
CA PRO A 224 2.06 25.67 3.01
C PRO A 224 0.56 25.77 3.27
N GLN A 225 0.13 26.65 4.19
CA GLN A 225 -1.28 26.98 4.43
C GLN A 225 -2.00 27.46 3.16
N MET A 226 -1.29 28.10 2.23
CA MET A 226 -1.88 28.58 0.97
C MET A 226 -2.21 27.44 0.01
N ASP A 227 -1.58 26.28 0.19
CA ASP A 227 -1.77 25.11 -0.66
C ASP A 227 -2.72 24.09 0.00
N VAL A 228 -3.36 24.44 1.11
CA VAL A 228 -4.41 23.61 1.68
C VAL A 228 -5.68 23.72 0.85
N ILE A 229 -6.16 22.58 0.34
CA ILE A 229 -7.43 22.48 -0.36
C ILE A 229 -8.54 22.44 0.70
N MET A 230 -9.07 23.61 1.06
CA MET A 230 -9.98 23.81 2.20
C MET A 230 -11.27 22.97 2.16
N ASN A 231 -11.73 22.59 0.97
CA ASN A 231 -12.92 21.76 0.73
C ASN A 231 -12.57 20.38 0.16
N GLY A 232 -11.29 20.03 0.18
CA GLY A 232 -10.77 18.80 -0.40
C GLY A 232 -10.94 17.62 0.55
N THR A 233 -11.33 16.46 0.02
CA THR A 233 -11.40 15.20 0.77
C THR A 233 -10.76 14.08 -0.05
N CYS A 234 -9.95 13.25 0.59
CA CYS A 234 -9.39 12.05 -0.01
C CYS A 234 -10.01 10.79 0.60
N ALA A 235 -10.50 9.90 -0.25
CA ALA A 235 -10.96 8.57 0.11
C ALA A 235 -9.87 7.55 -0.23
N ILE A 236 -9.55 6.69 0.73
CA ILE A 236 -8.52 5.67 0.63
C ILE A 236 -9.18 4.32 0.86
N ASP A 237 -9.13 3.47 -0.15
CA ASP A 237 -9.49 2.07 -0.05
C ASP A 237 -8.25 1.22 0.19
N PHE A 238 -7.97 0.90 1.44
CA PHE A 238 -6.81 0.09 1.85
C PHE A 238 -7.11 -1.39 1.61
N GLY A 239 -6.81 -1.90 0.42
CA GLY A 239 -7.09 -3.29 0.03
C GLY A 239 -5.93 -4.26 0.32
N THR A 240 -6.23 -5.56 0.31
CA THR A 240 -5.24 -6.61 0.61
C THR A 240 -4.07 -6.61 -0.36
N ARG A 241 -4.37 -6.56 -1.66
CA ARG A 241 -3.36 -6.57 -2.71
C ARG A 241 -2.99 -5.17 -3.19
N SER A 242 -4.00 -4.33 -3.35
CA SER A 242 -3.84 -2.97 -3.87
C SER A 242 -4.69 -1.97 -3.07
N THR A 243 -4.16 -0.76 -2.95
CA THR A 243 -4.77 0.40 -2.34
C THR A 243 -5.16 1.40 -3.42
N VAL A 244 -6.40 1.90 -3.35
CA VAL A 244 -6.91 2.93 -4.25
C VAL A 244 -7.08 4.24 -3.50
N VAL A 245 -6.64 5.35 -4.09
CA VAL A 245 -6.81 6.68 -3.52
C VAL A 245 -7.57 7.55 -4.51
N VAL A 246 -8.70 8.12 -4.07
CA VAL A 246 -9.46 9.11 -4.82
C VAL A 246 -9.51 10.40 -4.03
N CYS A 247 -8.98 11.48 -4.59
CA CYS A 247 -9.08 12.81 -4.00
C CYS A 247 -10.07 13.66 -4.76
N ARG A 248 -10.86 14.44 -4.02
CA ARG A 248 -11.86 15.35 -4.56
C ARG A 248 -11.63 16.74 -4.02
N ASP A 249 -11.50 17.70 -4.92
CA ASP A 249 -11.62 19.13 -4.66
C ASP A 249 -12.94 19.67 -5.22
N ARG A 250 -13.04 19.80 -6.55
CA ARG A 250 -14.24 20.04 -7.35
C ARG A 250 -14.71 18.73 -7.97
N GLU A 251 -13.80 17.99 -8.57
CA GLU A 251 -14.02 16.69 -9.21
C GLU A 251 -13.23 15.61 -8.47
N ALA A 252 -13.75 14.38 -8.47
CA ALA A 252 -13.06 13.24 -7.86
C ALA A 252 -12.11 12.59 -8.88
N ARG A 253 -10.85 12.38 -8.49
CA ARG A 253 -9.79 11.82 -9.34
C ARG A 253 -8.93 10.80 -8.58
N LEU A 254 -8.57 9.73 -9.26
CA LEU A 254 -7.66 8.69 -8.78
C LEU A 254 -6.20 9.16 -8.74
N LEU A 255 -5.43 8.65 -7.79
CA LEU A 255 -3.99 8.91 -7.67
C LEU A 255 -3.14 7.66 -7.86
N ARG A 256 -2.04 7.84 -8.59
CA ARG A 256 -0.97 6.86 -8.82
C ARG A 256 0.17 7.08 -7.85
N ILE A 257 0.81 6.01 -7.38
CA ILE A 257 1.80 6.03 -6.31
C ILE A 257 2.95 5.09 -6.66
N GLY A 258 4.20 5.54 -6.51
CA GLY A 258 5.38 4.66 -6.54
C GLY A 258 6.04 4.40 -7.91
N LYS A 259 5.49 4.89 -9.03
CA LYS A 259 6.16 4.76 -10.35
C LYS A 259 7.12 5.90 -10.72
N GLY A 260 7.07 7.03 -10.02
CA GLY A 260 7.98 8.18 -10.11
C GLY A 260 8.11 8.93 -11.44
N ASP A 261 7.95 8.24 -12.56
CA ASP A 261 7.97 8.79 -13.91
C ASP A 261 6.55 8.91 -14.47
N TYR A 262 6.05 10.15 -14.50
CA TYR A 262 4.74 10.48 -15.08
C TYR A 262 4.78 10.65 -16.61
N SER A 263 5.92 10.38 -17.27
CA SER A 263 6.05 10.52 -18.73
C SER A 263 5.41 9.36 -19.51
N ASN A 264 5.24 8.19 -18.88
CA ASN A 264 4.60 7.03 -19.50
C ASN A 264 3.07 7.17 -19.55
N GLU A 265 2.45 6.65 -20.61
CA GLU A 265 1.00 6.69 -20.78
C GLU A 265 0.27 5.98 -19.63
N PRO A 266 -0.79 6.60 -19.09
CA PRO A 266 -1.48 6.06 -17.95
C PRO A 266 -2.32 4.81 -18.22
N THR A 267 -2.10 3.72 -17.47
CA THR A 267 -2.97 2.52 -17.43
C THR A 267 -3.88 2.47 -16.20
N ILE A 268 -4.97 1.69 -16.23
CA ILE A 268 -5.88 1.52 -15.07
C ILE A 268 -5.14 0.88 -13.88
N GLN A 269 -4.25 -0.07 -14.15
CA GLN A 269 -3.48 -0.79 -13.14
C GLN A 269 -2.55 0.13 -12.33
N ASP A 270 -2.08 1.23 -12.91
CA ASP A 270 -1.25 2.21 -12.20
C ASP A 270 -2.00 2.97 -11.09
N TYR A 271 -3.33 2.90 -11.06
CA TYR A 271 -4.16 3.49 -10.01
C TYR A 271 -4.53 2.48 -8.91
N GLU A 272 -4.19 1.21 -9.10
CA GLU A 272 -4.31 0.14 -8.11
C GLU A 272 -2.94 -0.12 -7.47
N ASN A 273 -2.57 0.76 -6.55
CA ASN A 273 -1.23 0.81 -5.96
C ASN A 273 -0.98 -0.43 -5.09
N PRO A 274 -0.01 -1.32 -5.38
CA PRO A 274 0.24 -2.48 -4.53
C PRO A 274 0.41 -2.12 -3.05
N THR A 275 -0.12 -2.96 -2.16
CA THR A 275 -0.10 -2.76 -0.70
C THR A 275 1.15 -3.39 -0.10
N ALA A 276 2.33 -2.92 -0.51
CA ALA A 276 3.62 -3.49 -0.13
C ALA A 276 4.66 -2.42 0.23
N ILE A 277 5.61 -2.80 1.09
CA ILE A 277 6.84 -2.04 1.39
C ILE A 277 8.07 -2.94 1.27
N GLU A 278 9.22 -2.35 0.95
CA GLU A 278 10.52 -3.03 0.90
C GLU A 278 11.50 -2.33 1.84
N LEU A 279 12.15 -3.08 2.72
CA LEU A 279 13.16 -2.60 3.66
C LEU A 279 14.56 -2.71 3.05
N ILE A 280 15.22 -1.58 2.83
CA ILE A 280 16.60 -1.53 2.33
C ILE A 280 17.55 -1.18 3.48
N ASP A 281 17.27 -0.09 4.19
CA ASP A 281 18.00 0.39 5.38
C ASP A 281 16.99 0.94 6.40
N ILE A 282 16.41 0.04 7.21
CA ILE A 282 15.31 0.41 8.11
C ILE A 282 15.79 1.24 9.30
N GLU A 283 17.02 1.03 9.77
CA GLU A 283 17.57 1.80 10.90
C GLU A 283 17.75 3.28 10.53
N LYS A 284 18.36 3.55 9.36
CA LYS A 284 18.52 4.92 8.86
C LYS A 284 17.16 5.58 8.60
N PHE A 285 16.20 4.84 8.02
CA PHE A 285 14.84 5.33 7.83
C PHE A 285 14.21 5.76 9.16
N LYS A 286 14.21 4.90 10.19
CA LYS A 286 13.64 5.20 11.51
C LYS A 286 14.33 6.36 12.20
N GLN A 287 15.64 6.52 12.03
CA GLN A 287 16.38 7.66 12.55
C GLN A 287 15.89 8.97 11.91
N LEU A 288 15.82 9.02 10.58
CA LEU A 288 15.42 10.23 9.84
C LEU A 288 13.94 10.55 10.02
N TYR A 289 13.08 9.53 10.08
CA TYR A 289 11.64 9.68 10.33
C TYR A 289 11.38 10.37 11.68
N ARG A 290 12.09 9.96 12.74
CA ARG A 290 11.97 10.55 14.08
C ARG A 290 12.63 11.92 14.23
N ALA A 291 13.60 12.25 13.37
CA ALA A 291 14.37 13.48 13.46
C ALA A 291 13.54 14.75 13.16
N ARG A 292 12.37 14.62 12.51
CA ARG A 292 11.47 15.75 12.21
C ARG A 292 10.01 15.37 12.42
N GLU A 293 9.22 16.32 12.90
CA GLU A 293 7.78 16.13 13.13
C GLU A 293 6.98 16.00 11.82
N GLY A 294 7.43 16.68 10.76
CA GLY A 294 6.78 16.71 9.46
C GLY A 294 7.80 16.73 8.32
N ARG A 295 7.44 16.11 7.20
CA ARG A 295 8.28 15.92 5.99
C ARG A 295 9.73 15.53 6.32
N PRO A 296 9.96 14.46 7.09
CA PRO A 296 11.31 14.05 7.46
C PRO A 296 12.17 13.80 6.21
N TYR A 297 13.49 13.98 6.34
CA TYR A 297 14.44 13.78 5.23
C TYR A 297 14.74 12.29 5.01
N THR A 298 13.72 11.44 5.04
CA THR A 298 13.84 10.03 4.64
C THR A 298 14.23 9.93 3.17
N GLU A 299 14.81 8.81 2.76
CA GLU A 299 15.22 8.58 1.37
C GLU A 299 14.51 7.33 0.81
N TRP A 300 14.08 7.39 -0.44
CA TRP A 300 13.48 6.26 -1.16
C TRP A 300 14.44 5.07 -1.31
N ALA A 301 15.75 5.33 -1.19
CA ALA A 301 16.79 4.29 -1.14
C ALA A 301 16.80 3.50 0.18
N GLN A 302 16.06 3.92 1.21
CA GLN A 302 16.01 3.26 2.52
C GLN A 302 14.79 2.34 2.66
N VAL A 303 13.63 2.81 2.19
CA VAL A 303 12.39 2.03 2.14
C VAL A 303 11.65 2.42 0.88
N THR A 304 11.23 1.44 0.08
CA THR A 304 10.36 1.66 -1.08
C THR A 304 8.94 1.18 -0.77
N ALA A 305 7.96 1.67 -1.54
CA ALA A 305 6.55 1.31 -1.36
C ALA A 305 5.86 1.09 -2.70
N SER A 306 4.76 0.34 -2.64
CA SER A 306 3.86 0.08 -3.77
C SER A 306 4.52 -0.64 -4.94
N HIS A 307 4.37 -0.16 -6.18
CA HIS A 307 4.85 -0.85 -7.38
C HIS A 307 6.31 -1.28 -7.28
N GLN A 308 7.23 -0.37 -6.92
CA GLN A 308 8.64 -0.71 -6.82
C GLN A 308 8.93 -1.78 -5.75
N ALA A 309 8.23 -1.74 -4.61
CA ALA A 309 8.39 -2.76 -3.57
C ALA A 309 7.84 -4.13 -4.03
N ALA A 310 6.72 -4.14 -4.76
CA ALA A 310 6.15 -5.37 -5.29
C ALA A 310 7.01 -6.00 -6.40
N ASP A 311 7.54 -5.18 -7.32
CA ASP A 311 8.38 -5.61 -8.43
C ASP A 311 9.72 -6.18 -7.94
N ALA A 312 10.25 -5.65 -6.83
CA ALA A 312 11.48 -6.14 -6.21
C ALA A 312 11.45 -7.63 -5.88
N ILE A 313 10.28 -8.18 -5.50
CA ILE A 313 10.12 -9.62 -5.22
C ILE A 313 10.48 -10.47 -6.43
N PHE A 314 10.22 -10.00 -7.67
CA PHE A 314 10.30 -10.81 -8.89
C PHE A 314 11.54 -10.51 -9.73
N GLU A 315 11.85 -9.22 -9.94
CA GLU A 315 12.95 -8.82 -10.82
C GLU A 315 14.32 -9.32 -10.33
N ARG A 316 14.47 -9.46 -9.01
CA ARG A 316 15.76 -9.73 -8.36
C ARG A 316 15.90 -11.14 -7.79
N GLN A 317 14.91 -12.01 -8.04
CA GLN A 317 15.00 -13.44 -7.69
C GLN A 317 16.17 -14.12 -8.36
N SER A 318 16.51 -13.69 -9.58
CA SER A 318 17.59 -14.22 -10.40
C SER A 318 18.98 -14.00 -9.77
N THR A 319 19.22 -12.86 -9.10
CA THR A 319 20.54 -12.46 -8.57
C THR A 319 20.69 -12.66 -7.06
N GLU A 320 19.67 -12.39 -6.25
CA GLU A 320 19.81 -12.26 -4.77
C GLU A 320 19.14 -13.39 -3.97
N GLY A 321 18.30 -14.23 -4.59
CA GLY A 321 17.72 -15.45 -3.95
C GLY A 321 16.73 -15.16 -2.83
N ILE A 322 16.65 -16.04 -1.81
CA ILE A 322 15.65 -15.98 -0.71
C ILE A 322 15.77 -14.68 0.11
N ALA A 323 16.94 -14.03 0.12
CA ALA A 323 17.18 -12.82 0.92
C ALA A 323 16.22 -11.66 0.59
N VAL A 324 15.81 -11.53 -0.67
CA VAL A 324 14.87 -10.48 -1.12
C VAL A 324 13.49 -10.65 -0.47
N TYR A 325 13.05 -11.90 -0.25
CA TYR A 325 11.75 -12.17 0.38
C TYR A 325 11.65 -11.56 1.77
N TYR A 326 12.71 -11.67 2.57
CA TYR A 326 12.72 -11.11 3.92
C TYR A 326 12.68 -9.58 3.94
N SER A 327 13.05 -8.92 2.83
CA SER A 327 13.05 -7.47 2.74
C SER A 327 11.69 -6.89 2.35
N VAL A 328 10.82 -7.66 1.68
CA VAL A 328 9.53 -7.16 1.18
C VAL A 328 8.37 -7.66 2.03
N PHE A 329 7.54 -6.74 2.49
CA PHE A 329 6.31 -7.05 3.21
C PHE A 329 5.07 -6.64 2.39
N SER A 330 4.41 -7.63 1.79
CA SER A 330 3.21 -7.46 0.93
C SER A 330 1.88 -7.76 1.61
N GLU A 331 1.90 -8.36 2.80
CA GLU A 331 0.70 -8.86 3.49
C GLU A 331 0.18 -7.86 4.54
N LEU A 332 0.42 -6.56 4.35
CA LEU A 332 0.16 -5.51 5.35
C LEU A 332 -1.26 -5.58 5.92
N LYS A 333 -2.27 -5.74 5.06
CA LYS A 333 -3.67 -5.86 5.49
C LYS A 333 -3.95 -7.19 6.18
N ARG A 334 -3.46 -8.31 5.66
CA ARG A 334 -3.70 -9.64 6.27
C ARG A 334 -3.06 -9.75 7.66
N TRP A 335 -1.87 -9.17 7.83
CA TRP A 335 -1.15 -9.13 9.09
C TRP A 335 -1.96 -8.51 10.24
N THR A 336 -2.86 -7.57 9.96
CA THR A 336 -3.72 -6.96 10.99
C THR A 336 -4.68 -7.96 11.67
N ARG A 337 -4.94 -9.12 11.04
CA ARG A 337 -5.75 -10.21 11.59
C ARG A 337 -4.92 -11.38 12.12
N ASP A 338 -3.63 -11.42 11.82
CA ASP A 338 -2.77 -12.53 12.21
C ASP A 338 -2.33 -12.35 13.67
N THR A 339 -2.89 -13.17 14.55
CA THR A 339 -2.56 -13.16 15.98
C THR A 339 -1.48 -14.18 16.35
N ALA A 340 -1.13 -15.09 15.42
CA ALA A 340 -0.25 -16.22 15.69
C ALA A 340 1.14 -16.03 15.08
N ASN A 341 1.24 -15.37 13.92
CA ASN A 341 2.51 -15.18 13.23
C ASN A 341 3.06 -13.76 13.43
N SER A 342 4.29 -13.69 13.90
CA SER A 342 5.10 -12.48 13.93
C SER A 342 6.16 -12.59 12.84
N PRO A 343 5.95 -12.00 11.64
CA PRO A 343 6.90 -12.13 10.56
C PRO A 343 8.22 -11.47 10.96
N ILE A 344 9.34 -12.12 10.60
CA ILE A 344 10.66 -11.54 10.76
C ILE A 344 11.10 -11.01 9.40
N LEU A 345 11.27 -9.69 9.32
CA LEU A 345 11.81 -9.04 8.14
C LEU A 345 13.32 -8.87 8.30
N LYS A 346 14.05 -8.88 7.18
CA LYS A 346 15.47 -8.60 7.13
C LYS A 346 15.70 -7.60 6.01
N ASP A 347 16.24 -6.43 6.34
CA ASP A 347 16.56 -5.44 5.34
C ASP A 347 17.75 -5.87 4.46
N ARG A 348 18.04 -5.08 3.42
CA ARG A 348 19.13 -5.40 2.49
C ARG A 348 20.53 -5.29 3.08
N HIS A 349 20.71 -4.50 4.14
CA HIS A 349 21.98 -4.42 4.86
C HIS A 349 22.14 -5.56 5.88
N GLY A 350 21.09 -6.36 6.06
CA GLY A 350 21.07 -7.57 6.85
C GLY A 350 20.58 -7.37 8.28
N TYR A 351 20.05 -6.20 8.61
CA TYR A 351 19.40 -5.92 9.88
C TYR A 351 18.09 -6.69 9.99
N ILE A 352 17.87 -7.31 11.15
CA ILE A 352 16.66 -8.10 11.42
C ILE A 352 15.64 -7.21 12.13
N GLN A 353 14.49 -7.02 11.50
CA GLN A 353 13.36 -6.29 12.02
C GLN A 353 12.24 -7.28 12.42
N GLU A 354 12.02 -7.40 13.72
CA GLU A 354 10.86 -8.13 14.25
C GLU A 354 9.56 -7.35 13.97
N VAL A 355 8.54 -8.02 13.45
CA VAL A 355 7.19 -7.48 13.32
C VAL A 355 6.30 -8.14 14.38
N LYS A 356 5.92 -7.34 15.38
CA LYS A 356 5.05 -7.80 16.47
C LYS A 356 3.65 -8.13 15.96
N PRO A 357 2.83 -8.87 16.73
CA PRO A 357 1.40 -8.95 16.47
C PRO A 357 0.79 -7.55 16.38
N TYR A 358 -0.19 -7.37 15.52
CA TYR A 358 -0.71 -6.03 15.24
C TYR A 358 -1.26 -5.32 16.49
N ALA A 359 -1.87 -6.07 17.41
CA ALA A 359 -2.35 -5.56 18.69
C ALA A 359 -1.26 -4.96 19.59
N GLU A 360 0.00 -5.42 19.45
CA GLU A 360 1.15 -4.97 20.24
C GLU A 360 2.06 -4.01 19.47
N THR A 361 1.68 -3.67 18.24
CA THR A 361 2.45 -2.78 17.38
C THR A 361 2.50 -1.38 17.98
N GLN A 362 3.69 -0.79 17.97
CA GLN A 362 3.93 0.55 18.48
C GLN A 362 4.32 1.51 17.35
N PRO A 363 3.96 2.80 17.46
CA PRO A 363 4.31 3.83 16.48
C PRO A 363 5.82 3.97 16.25
N LEU A 364 6.20 4.47 15.07
CA LEU A 364 7.61 4.73 14.75
C LEU A 364 8.22 5.78 15.69
N ASP A 365 7.49 6.84 16.01
CA ASP A 365 7.95 7.90 16.92
C ASP A 365 8.13 7.41 18.38
N ALA A 366 7.46 6.33 18.77
CA ALA A 366 7.66 5.67 20.06
C ALA A 366 8.87 4.70 20.05
N GLY A 367 9.61 4.62 18.94
CA GLY A 367 10.70 3.65 18.75
C GLY A 367 10.24 2.27 18.30
N GLY A 368 8.95 2.11 17.99
CA GLY A 368 8.36 0.87 17.48
C GLY A 368 8.60 0.64 15.99
N PHE A 369 7.79 -0.23 15.41
CA PHE A 369 7.79 -0.54 13.98
C PHE A 369 6.36 -0.82 13.53
N ASP A 370 5.76 0.16 12.87
CA ASP A 370 4.43 0.06 12.27
C ASP A 370 4.55 0.15 10.74
N PRO A 371 4.54 -0.99 10.02
CA PRO A 371 4.57 -1.03 8.57
C PRO A 371 3.43 -0.27 7.87
N ILE A 372 2.25 -0.20 8.50
CA ILE A 372 1.08 0.51 7.94
C ILE A 372 1.29 2.02 8.06
N GLU A 373 1.89 2.51 9.14
CA GLU A 373 2.31 3.92 9.29
C GLU A 373 3.32 4.32 8.22
N ILE A 374 4.31 3.46 7.92
CA ILE A 374 5.28 3.68 6.83
C ILE A 374 4.58 3.75 5.47
N TYR A 375 3.68 2.80 5.19
CA TYR A 375 2.94 2.78 3.94
C TYR A 375 2.06 4.03 3.79
N ALA A 376 1.32 4.41 4.84
CA ALA A 376 0.49 5.60 4.87
C ALA A 376 1.29 6.91 4.72
N TYR A 377 2.51 6.95 5.26
CA TYR A 377 3.45 8.06 5.03
C TYR A 377 3.78 8.21 3.55
N TYR A 378 4.13 7.12 2.85
CA TYR A 378 4.40 7.20 1.42
C TYR A 378 3.16 7.52 0.59
N LEU A 379 2.00 6.93 0.90
CA LEU A 379 0.73 7.34 0.28
C LEU A 379 0.50 8.84 0.45
N GLY A 380 0.69 9.35 1.67
CA GLY A 380 0.51 10.75 2.00
C GLY A 380 1.46 11.69 1.26
N LEU A 381 2.71 11.30 0.97
CA LEU A 381 3.64 12.14 0.21
C LEU A 381 3.19 12.29 -1.26
N TYR A 382 2.60 11.23 -1.83
CA TYR A 382 2.02 11.30 -3.18
C TYR A 382 0.70 12.07 -3.22
N ILE A 383 -0.04 12.13 -2.11
CA ILE A 383 -1.24 12.97 -1.94
C ILE A 383 -0.85 14.44 -1.71
N ASN A 384 0.11 14.70 -0.81
CA ASN A 384 0.49 16.01 -0.31
C ASN A 384 1.88 16.41 -0.80
N ASN A 385 1.95 17.13 -1.92
CA ASN A 385 3.20 17.63 -2.49
C ASN A 385 2.98 18.91 -3.30
N MET A 386 4.08 19.57 -3.68
CA MET A 386 4.02 20.88 -4.34
C MET A 386 3.53 20.82 -5.80
N HIS A 387 3.28 19.62 -6.36
CA HIS A 387 2.59 19.47 -7.66
C HIS A 387 1.07 19.45 -7.52
N ARG A 388 0.52 19.01 -6.36
CA ARG A 388 -0.91 18.71 -6.17
C ARG A 388 -1.59 19.48 -5.03
N SER A 389 -0.82 20.18 -4.20
CA SER A 389 -1.27 20.87 -2.98
C SER A 389 -1.48 19.90 -1.79
N ILE A 390 -2.21 20.32 -0.74
CA ILE A 390 -2.33 19.61 0.54
C ILE A 390 -3.81 19.31 0.86
N TYR A 391 -4.09 18.07 1.25
CA TYR A 391 -5.37 17.65 1.81
C TYR A 391 -5.27 17.49 3.33
N LEU A 392 -6.39 17.71 4.05
CA LEU A 392 -6.47 17.53 5.50
C LEU A 392 -7.64 16.61 5.91
N ASP A 393 -8.50 16.22 4.98
CA ASP A 393 -9.70 15.42 5.26
C ASP A 393 -9.62 14.06 4.57
N TYR A 394 -9.53 12.98 5.36
CA TYR A 394 -9.32 11.62 4.86
C TYR A 394 -10.40 10.65 5.34
N ILE A 395 -10.86 9.80 4.43
CA ILE A 395 -11.83 8.73 4.67
C ILE A 395 -11.18 7.39 4.36
N LEU A 396 -11.26 6.44 5.28
CA LEU A 396 -10.78 5.07 5.08
C LEU A 396 -11.94 4.10 4.89
N SER A 397 -11.81 3.15 3.95
CA SER A 397 -12.64 1.93 3.93
C SER A 397 -12.14 0.93 4.95
N PHE A 398 -13.05 0.05 5.39
CA PHE A 398 -12.71 -1.10 6.22
C PHE A 398 -13.50 -2.33 5.77
N PRO A 399 -12.95 -3.54 5.96
CA PRO A 399 -13.70 -4.77 5.72
C PRO A 399 -14.78 -4.97 6.79
N VAL A 400 -15.82 -5.71 6.41
CA VAL A 400 -17.02 -5.86 7.26
C VAL A 400 -16.72 -6.62 8.56
N GLY A 401 -15.84 -7.62 8.52
CA GLY A 401 -15.55 -8.49 9.67
C GLY A 401 -14.50 -8.01 10.66
N TYR A 402 -14.07 -6.75 10.64
CA TYR A 402 -13.03 -6.25 11.56
C TYR A 402 -13.61 -5.72 12.88
N GLU A 403 -13.08 -6.22 14.00
CA GLU A 403 -13.31 -5.63 15.33
C GLU A 403 -13.03 -4.13 15.34
N LYS A 404 -13.78 -3.39 16.15
CA LYS A 404 -13.58 -1.94 16.31
C LYS A 404 -12.16 -1.58 16.74
N SER A 405 -11.55 -2.38 17.62
CA SER A 405 -10.18 -2.19 18.11
C SER A 405 -9.15 -2.19 16.97
N VAL A 406 -9.27 -3.14 16.04
CA VAL A 406 -8.37 -3.28 14.88
C VAL A 406 -8.61 -2.14 13.88
N ARG A 407 -9.88 -1.78 13.61
CA ARG A 407 -10.22 -0.63 12.73
C ARG A 407 -9.61 0.68 13.25
N GLU A 408 -9.77 0.93 14.54
CA GLU A 408 -9.22 2.13 15.19
C GLU A 408 -7.69 2.15 15.17
N HIS A 409 -7.03 1.00 15.36
CA HIS A 409 -5.58 0.93 15.25
C HIS A 409 -5.12 1.25 13.82
N ILE A 410 -5.75 0.69 12.77
CA ILE A 410 -5.42 1.00 11.37
C ILE A 410 -5.62 2.49 11.10
N ARG A 411 -6.75 3.05 11.55
CA ARG A 411 -7.05 4.48 11.44
C ARG A 411 -5.95 5.34 12.06
N GLN A 412 -5.46 4.97 13.24
CA GLN A 412 -4.37 5.68 13.92
C GLN A 412 -3.03 5.54 13.19
N SER A 413 -2.69 4.36 12.67
CA SER A 413 -1.49 4.15 11.83
C SER A 413 -1.51 5.05 10.60
N PHE A 414 -2.66 5.13 9.91
CA PHE A 414 -2.86 6.04 8.78
C PHE A 414 -2.81 7.52 9.21
N GLU A 415 -3.42 7.87 10.33
CA GLU A 415 -3.39 9.24 10.87
C GLU A 415 -1.97 9.71 11.12
N ARG A 416 -1.13 8.89 11.76
CA ARG A 416 0.30 9.20 11.99
C ARG A 416 1.05 9.35 10.68
N GLY A 417 0.95 8.37 9.78
CA GLY A 417 1.63 8.37 8.49
C GLY A 417 1.26 9.59 7.64
N LEU A 418 -0.04 9.86 7.46
CA LEU A 418 -0.54 11.01 6.70
C LEU A 418 -0.14 12.34 7.36
N ARG A 419 -0.25 12.46 8.68
CA ARG A 419 0.17 13.67 9.43
C ARG A 419 1.65 13.97 9.21
N LYS A 420 2.51 12.95 9.19
CA LYS A 420 3.96 13.09 8.99
C LYS A 420 4.33 13.70 7.63
N THR A 421 3.41 13.71 6.66
CA THR A 421 3.64 14.29 5.33
C THR A 421 3.44 15.80 5.26
N LEU A 422 2.86 16.38 6.31
CA LEU A 422 2.56 17.81 6.37
C LEU A 422 3.82 18.61 6.76
N PRO A 423 4.07 19.79 6.14
CA PRO A 423 5.16 20.69 6.55
C PRO A 423 5.01 21.16 8.01
N LYS A 424 6.13 21.41 8.70
CA LYS A 424 6.13 21.83 10.11
C LYS A 424 5.33 23.12 10.33
N ALA A 425 5.46 24.08 9.41
CA ALA A 425 4.72 25.34 9.48
C ALA A 425 3.19 25.13 9.47
N LEU A 426 2.70 24.08 8.80
CA LEU A 426 1.28 23.72 8.80
C LEU A 426 0.89 22.97 10.07
N LEU A 427 1.75 22.06 10.54
CA LEU A 427 1.54 21.32 11.80
C LEU A 427 1.42 22.26 13.02
N ASN A 428 2.16 23.37 13.00
CA ASN A 428 2.12 24.41 14.05
C ASN A 428 0.91 25.35 13.95
N ASP A 429 0.14 25.29 12.86
CA ASP A 429 -1.08 26.08 12.68
C ASP A 429 -2.28 25.35 13.30
N ALA A 430 -2.64 25.73 14.53
CA ALA A 430 -3.75 25.11 15.26
C ALA A 430 -5.11 25.25 14.55
N ASP A 431 -5.33 26.32 13.78
CA ASP A 431 -6.60 26.52 13.07
C ASP A 431 -6.71 25.63 11.83
N MET A 432 -5.59 25.42 11.13
CA MET A 432 -5.53 24.44 10.03
C MET A 432 -5.59 23.01 10.56
N MET A 433 -4.84 22.68 11.63
CA MET A 433 -4.81 21.32 12.17
C MET A 433 -6.12 20.89 12.84
N ARG A 434 -7.03 21.81 13.21
CA ARG A 434 -8.41 21.48 13.56
C ARG A 434 -9.21 20.83 12.42
N ARG A 435 -8.77 21.01 11.18
CA ARG A 435 -9.39 20.42 9.98
C ARG A 435 -8.77 19.07 9.62
N PHE A 436 -7.56 18.79 10.11
CA PHE A 436 -6.91 17.51 9.90
C PHE A 436 -7.70 16.41 10.59
N ARG A 437 -8.18 15.42 9.82
CA ARG A 437 -8.88 14.26 10.35
C ARG A 437 -8.75 13.06 9.42
N VAL A 438 -8.63 11.89 10.04
CA VAL A 438 -8.75 10.59 9.40
C VAL A 438 -9.88 9.86 10.11
N TYR A 439 -10.92 9.47 9.37
CA TYR A 439 -12.08 8.81 9.96
C TYR A 439 -12.63 7.70 9.08
N ASP A 440 -13.43 6.85 9.72
CA ASP A 440 -13.98 5.68 9.09
C ASP A 440 -15.17 6.02 8.22
N GLY A 441 -15.13 5.52 6.98
CA GLY A 441 -16.22 5.61 6.03
C GLY A 441 -17.15 4.41 6.08
N ALA A 442 -17.81 4.16 4.96
CA ALA A 442 -18.56 2.93 4.74
C ALA A 442 -17.64 1.71 4.76
N ASN A 443 -18.18 0.53 5.06
CA ASN A 443 -17.48 -0.71 4.74
C ASN A 443 -17.30 -0.85 3.21
N GLU A 444 -16.31 -1.63 2.78
CA GLU A 444 -15.96 -1.81 1.36
C GLU A 444 -17.17 -2.16 0.46
N PRO A 445 -17.97 -3.21 0.77
CA PRO A 445 -19.10 -3.59 -0.07
C PRO A 445 -20.22 -2.54 -0.10
N ALA A 446 -20.50 -1.82 0.99
CA ALA A 446 -21.50 -0.75 0.97
C ALA A 446 -21.03 0.50 0.24
N ALA A 447 -19.75 0.85 0.35
CA ALA A 447 -19.16 1.90 -0.47
C ALA A 447 -19.32 1.55 -1.96
N TYR A 448 -19.09 0.29 -2.32
CA TYR A 448 -19.31 -0.17 -3.69
C TYR A 448 -20.78 -0.11 -4.10
N ALA A 449 -21.71 -0.54 -3.24
CA ALA A 449 -23.16 -0.47 -3.50
C ALA A 449 -23.59 0.96 -3.88
N ILE A 450 -23.10 1.98 -3.15
CA ILE A 450 -23.37 3.40 -3.42
C ILE A 450 -22.93 3.82 -4.81
N SER A 451 -21.76 3.34 -5.25
CA SER A 451 -21.24 3.63 -6.59
C SER A 451 -22.03 2.89 -7.66
N ALA A 452 -22.41 1.63 -7.40
CA ALA A 452 -23.14 0.79 -8.34
C ALA A 452 -24.59 1.29 -8.55
N LEU A 453 -25.29 1.63 -7.47
CA LEU A 453 -26.66 2.18 -7.53
C LEU A 453 -26.72 3.46 -8.39
N GLU A 454 -25.72 4.34 -8.26
CA GLU A 454 -25.60 5.52 -9.11
C GLU A 454 -25.27 5.16 -10.57
N ALA A 455 -24.24 4.33 -10.78
CA ALA A 455 -23.74 4.02 -12.11
C ALA A 455 -24.79 3.27 -12.97
N TYR A 456 -25.53 2.35 -12.35
CA TYR A 456 -26.63 1.62 -13.01
C TYR A 456 -27.94 2.41 -13.09
N GLY A 457 -28.00 3.63 -12.53
CA GLY A 457 -29.20 4.46 -12.53
C GLY A 457 -30.36 3.86 -11.73
N LEU A 458 -30.04 3.14 -10.66
CA LEU A 458 -30.98 2.42 -9.80
C LEU A 458 -31.39 3.22 -8.57
N GLU A 459 -30.80 4.40 -8.33
CA GLU A 459 -31.14 5.22 -7.16
C GLU A 459 -32.67 5.50 -7.10
N PRO A 460 -33.30 5.36 -5.91
CA PRO A 460 -34.73 5.62 -5.74
C PRO A 460 -35.06 7.08 -6.06
N LYS A 461 -36.22 7.34 -6.68
CA LYS A 461 -36.55 8.67 -7.20
C LYS A 461 -37.46 9.47 -6.28
N ARG A 462 -38.21 8.78 -5.42
CA ARG A 462 -39.23 9.40 -4.55
C ARG A 462 -39.14 8.86 -3.13
N ALA A 463 -39.58 9.67 -2.17
CA ALA A 463 -39.74 9.22 -0.79
C ALA A 463 -40.73 8.05 -0.71
N GLY A 464 -40.37 7.01 0.03
CA GLY A 464 -41.11 5.75 0.12
C GLY A 464 -40.76 4.71 -0.95
N GLU A 465 -39.93 5.06 -1.96
CA GLU A 465 -39.31 4.05 -2.82
C GLU A 465 -38.06 3.46 -2.13
N GLU A 466 -37.95 2.14 -2.20
CA GLU A 466 -36.87 1.35 -1.64
C GLU A 466 -36.26 0.47 -2.72
N VAL A 467 -34.92 0.41 -2.74
CA VAL A 467 -34.17 -0.43 -3.68
C VAL A 467 -33.31 -1.39 -2.86
N ALA A 468 -33.70 -2.66 -2.88
CA ALA A 468 -32.97 -3.72 -2.18
C ALA A 468 -31.75 -4.17 -2.98
N TYR A 469 -30.64 -4.33 -2.30
CA TYR A 469 -29.39 -4.77 -2.91
C TYR A 469 -28.69 -5.87 -2.10
N GLY A 470 -27.85 -6.63 -2.79
CA GLY A 470 -26.84 -7.49 -2.19
C GLY A 470 -25.51 -7.29 -2.92
N VAL A 471 -24.41 -7.14 -2.18
CA VAL A 471 -23.06 -7.02 -2.75
C VAL A 471 -22.26 -8.28 -2.45
N PHE A 472 -21.66 -8.87 -3.47
CA PHE A 472 -20.66 -9.93 -3.36
C PHE A 472 -19.30 -9.32 -3.71
N ASP A 473 -18.54 -8.89 -2.70
CA ASP A 473 -17.23 -8.27 -2.89
C ASP A 473 -16.13 -9.32 -2.83
N PHE A 474 -15.71 -9.78 -4.01
CA PHE A 474 -14.67 -10.79 -4.15
C PHE A 474 -13.31 -10.12 -4.32
N GLY A 475 -12.65 -9.88 -3.19
CA GLY A 475 -11.35 -9.22 -3.10
C GLY A 475 -10.15 -10.17 -3.26
N GLY A 476 -8.95 -9.60 -3.09
CA GLY A 476 -7.71 -10.37 -3.14
C GLY A 476 -7.51 -11.30 -1.94
N GLY A 477 -7.96 -10.90 -0.74
CA GLY A 477 -7.74 -11.66 0.49
C GLY A 477 -8.98 -12.29 1.11
N THR A 478 -10.16 -11.74 0.85
CA THR A 478 -11.43 -12.13 1.46
C THR A 478 -12.57 -11.88 0.47
N THR A 479 -13.71 -12.51 0.73
CA THR A 479 -14.97 -12.18 0.08
C THR A 479 -15.94 -11.71 1.13
N ASP A 480 -16.43 -10.49 0.99
CA ASP A 480 -17.34 -9.87 1.96
C ASP A 480 -18.73 -9.64 1.33
N PHE A 481 -19.78 -9.85 2.13
CA PHE A 481 -21.16 -9.67 1.71
C PHE A 481 -21.82 -8.51 2.46
N ASP A 482 -22.59 -7.70 1.76
CA ASP A 482 -23.42 -6.65 2.36
C ASP A 482 -24.83 -6.69 1.78
N PHE A 483 -25.83 -6.62 2.66
CA PHE A 483 -27.24 -6.62 2.28
C PHE A 483 -27.93 -5.42 2.89
N GLY A 484 -28.69 -4.71 2.07
CA GLY A 484 -29.33 -3.49 2.50
C GLY A 484 -30.40 -2.98 1.55
N VAL A 485 -30.92 -1.81 1.88
CA VAL A 485 -31.89 -1.06 1.09
C VAL A 485 -31.43 0.39 1.00
N GLU A 486 -31.46 0.96 -0.20
CA GLU A 486 -31.36 2.39 -0.42
C GLU A 486 -32.76 3.02 -0.48
N SER A 487 -32.96 4.15 0.19
CA SER A 487 -34.21 4.89 0.24
C SER A 487 -33.99 6.40 0.19
N VAL A 488 -35.01 7.14 -0.26
CA VAL A 488 -35.04 8.61 -0.15
C VAL A 488 -35.70 9.00 1.18
N PRO A 489 -35.00 9.71 2.08
CA PRO A 489 -35.60 10.12 3.35
C PRO A 489 -36.66 11.21 3.18
N GLU A 490 -37.78 11.08 3.89
CA GLU A 490 -38.86 12.08 3.88
C GLU A 490 -38.44 13.46 4.39
N ASN A 491 -37.48 13.51 5.32
CA ASN A 491 -37.06 14.75 5.98
C ASN A 491 -36.11 15.64 5.15
N GLY A 492 -35.67 15.18 3.96
CA GLY A 492 -34.78 15.91 3.06
C GLY A 492 -33.39 16.26 3.64
N ARG A 493 -33.00 15.68 4.79
CA ARG A 493 -31.68 15.98 5.43
C ARG A 493 -30.51 15.36 4.67
N ARG A 494 -30.77 14.35 3.83
CA ARG A 494 -29.82 13.60 3.01
C ARG A 494 -30.46 13.33 1.64
N LYS A 495 -29.64 13.14 0.61
CA LYS A 495 -30.12 12.70 -0.71
C LYS A 495 -30.65 11.26 -0.60
N PHE A 496 -29.86 10.38 0.03
CA PHE A 496 -30.22 8.97 0.26
C PHE A 496 -29.83 8.47 1.64
N ILE A 497 -30.50 7.41 2.07
CA ILE A 497 -30.14 6.58 3.21
C ILE A 497 -29.92 5.16 2.71
N ILE A 498 -28.78 4.58 3.05
CA ILE A 498 -28.55 3.14 2.96
C ILE A 498 -28.71 2.55 4.35
N GLU A 499 -29.66 1.63 4.48
CA GLU A 499 -29.84 0.80 5.67
C GLU A 499 -29.25 -0.59 5.42
N GLN A 500 -28.19 -0.93 6.14
CA GLN A 500 -27.56 -2.25 6.11
C GLN A 500 -28.12 -3.08 7.26
N PHE A 501 -28.54 -4.31 6.97
CA PHE A 501 -29.17 -5.18 7.98
C PHE A 501 -28.84 -6.67 7.79
N GLY A 502 -27.90 -6.97 6.90
CA GLY A 502 -27.26 -8.28 6.86
C GLY A 502 -25.84 -8.16 6.34
N PHE A 503 -24.99 -9.07 6.77
CA PHE A 503 -23.63 -9.20 6.29
C PHE A 503 -23.18 -10.65 6.33
N GLY A 504 -22.08 -10.93 5.66
CA GLY A 504 -21.36 -12.20 5.75
C GLY A 504 -19.93 -12.00 5.26
N SER A 505 -19.09 -12.99 5.50
CA SER A 505 -17.70 -12.98 5.02
C SER A 505 -17.22 -14.40 4.84
N ASP A 506 -16.35 -14.61 3.86
CA ASP A 506 -15.54 -15.79 3.70
C ASP A 506 -14.07 -15.34 3.68
N MET A 507 -13.39 -15.55 4.81
CA MET A 507 -12.02 -15.09 5.01
C MET A 507 -10.97 -15.83 4.16
N TYR A 508 -11.35 -16.97 3.59
CA TYR A 508 -10.47 -17.84 2.80
C TYR A 508 -10.87 -17.92 1.34
N LEU A 509 -11.95 -17.25 0.95
CA LEU A 509 -12.26 -16.98 -0.44
C LEU A 509 -11.67 -15.63 -0.81
N GLY A 510 -10.55 -15.63 -1.52
CA GLY A 510 -9.91 -14.43 -2.03
C GLY A 510 -9.03 -14.82 -3.21
N GLY A 511 -8.74 -13.88 -4.11
CA GLY A 511 -7.89 -14.17 -5.27
C GLY A 511 -6.54 -14.81 -4.90
N GLU A 512 -5.88 -14.31 -3.84
CA GLU A 512 -4.61 -14.86 -3.37
C GLU A 512 -4.78 -16.19 -2.62
N ASN A 513 -5.87 -16.37 -1.85
CA ASN A 513 -6.15 -17.67 -1.22
C ASN A 513 -6.44 -18.77 -2.25
N ILE A 514 -7.14 -18.42 -3.35
CA ILE A 514 -7.36 -19.34 -4.47
C ILE A 514 -6.04 -19.75 -5.08
N LEU A 515 -5.14 -18.79 -5.32
CA LEU A 515 -3.82 -19.11 -5.87
C LEU A 515 -2.99 -19.99 -4.95
N GLU A 516 -3.00 -19.72 -3.63
CA GLU A 516 -2.35 -20.57 -2.62
C GLU A 516 -2.93 -22.00 -2.64
N LEU A 517 -4.27 -22.15 -2.76
CA LEU A 517 -4.95 -23.44 -2.87
C LEU A 517 -4.56 -24.19 -4.17
N LEU A 518 -4.61 -23.51 -5.32
CA LEU A 518 -4.25 -24.10 -6.61
C LEU A 518 -2.77 -24.50 -6.65
N ALA A 519 -1.90 -23.67 -6.08
CA ALA A 519 -0.48 -23.97 -5.97
C ALA A 519 -0.23 -25.21 -5.10
N TYR A 520 -0.99 -25.37 -4.01
CA TYR A 520 -0.93 -26.58 -3.19
C TYR A 520 -1.44 -27.83 -3.92
N GLU A 521 -2.48 -27.71 -4.77
CA GLU A 521 -2.89 -28.83 -5.63
C GLU A 521 -1.79 -29.28 -6.60
N VAL A 522 -1.11 -28.32 -7.26
CA VAL A 522 0.03 -28.65 -8.13
C VAL A 522 1.19 -29.25 -7.33
N PHE A 523 1.46 -28.74 -6.13
CA PHE A 523 2.47 -29.32 -5.24
C PHE A 523 2.16 -30.79 -4.90
N LYS A 524 0.89 -31.11 -4.60
CA LYS A 524 0.44 -32.49 -4.32
C LYS A 524 0.68 -33.43 -5.49
N ASP A 525 0.36 -32.99 -6.70
CA ASP A 525 0.50 -33.81 -7.90
C ASP A 525 1.97 -34.08 -8.26
N ASN A 526 2.89 -33.24 -7.77
CA ASN A 526 4.33 -33.32 -8.04
C ASN A 526 5.16 -33.76 -6.82
N LEU A 527 4.53 -34.39 -5.82
CA LEU A 527 5.18 -34.78 -4.57
C LEU A 527 6.50 -35.57 -4.74
N PRO A 528 6.65 -36.52 -5.68
CA PRO A 528 7.91 -37.24 -5.87
C PRO A 528 9.08 -36.30 -6.20
N GLU A 529 8.85 -35.36 -7.12
CA GLU A 529 9.83 -34.37 -7.53
C GLU A 529 10.15 -33.40 -6.40
N MET A 530 9.12 -32.92 -5.69
CA MET A 530 9.26 -32.05 -4.52
C MET A 530 10.11 -32.71 -3.43
N ARG A 531 9.94 -34.02 -3.22
CA ARG A 531 10.72 -34.80 -2.25
C ARG A 531 12.16 -34.96 -2.68
N GLN A 532 12.40 -35.27 -3.95
CA GLN A 532 13.74 -35.40 -4.50
C GLN A 532 14.56 -34.12 -4.30
N HIS A 533 13.94 -32.96 -4.51
CA HIS A 533 14.57 -31.65 -4.39
C HIS A 533 14.41 -30.99 -3.01
N LYS A 534 13.77 -31.67 -2.05
CA LYS A 534 13.49 -31.19 -0.68
C LYS A 534 12.81 -29.82 -0.64
N ILE A 535 11.86 -29.62 -1.56
CA ILE A 535 11.08 -28.40 -1.69
C ILE A 535 10.01 -28.39 -0.60
N THR A 536 10.07 -27.41 0.30
CA THR A 536 9.04 -27.22 1.32
C THR A 536 7.91 -26.34 0.80
N PHE A 537 6.72 -26.52 1.36
CA PHE A 537 5.52 -25.76 1.01
C PHE A 537 4.73 -25.37 2.26
N ALA A 538 4.24 -24.14 2.30
CA ALA A 538 3.41 -23.65 3.39
C ALA A 538 2.00 -24.21 3.23
N LEU A 539 1.43 -24.81 4.28
CA LEU A 539 0.06 -25.32 4.25
C LEU A 539 -0.92 -24.14 4.04
N PRO A 540 -1.71 -24.13 2.96
CA PRO A 540 -2.71 -23.09 2.78
C PRO A 540 -3.82 -23.21 3.84
N PRO A 541 -4.54 -22.11 4.12
CA PRO A 541 -5.71 -22.17 4.99
C PRO A 541 -6.77 -23.17 4.48
N GLU A 542 -7.54 -23.76 5.41
CA GLU A 542 -8.55 -24.80 5.14
C GLU A 542 -8.05 -26.07 4.43
N SER A 543 -6.73 -26.25 4.26
CA SER A 543 -6.16 -27.43 3.60
C SER A 543 -5.66 -28.44 4.62
N GLU A 544 -5.82 -29.73 4.32
CA GLU A 544 -5.29 -30.82 5.13
C GLU A 544 -3.91 -31.26 4.64
N THR A 545 -3.10 -31.76 5.58
CA THR A 545 -1.90 -32.54 5.25
C THR A 545 -2.30 -33.90 4.70
N PHE A 546 -1.45 -34.49 3.88
CA PHE A 546 -1.67 -35.81 3.28
C PHE A 546 -0.48 -36.72 3.56
N ALA A 547 -0.73 -38.03 3.55
CA ALA A 547 0.30 -39.02 3.85
C ALA A 547 1.51 -38.89 2.91
N GLY A 548 2.71 -38.88 3.50
CA GLY A 548 3.98 -38.74 2.78
C GLY A 548 4.44 -37.29 2.54
N ALA A 549 3.71 -36.30 3.05
CA ALA A 549 4.03 -34.87 2.97
C ALA A 549 4.61 -34.28 4.26
N GLU A 550 4.74 -35.09 5.33
CA GLU A 550 5.03 -34.66 6.71
C GLU A 550 6.35 -33.90 6.83
N ALA A 551 7.33 -34.23 5.99
CA ALA A 551 8.64 -33.57 5.97
C ALA A 551 8.69 -32.31 5.09
N LEU A 552 7.70 -32.11 4.21
CA LEU A 552 7.71 -31.06 3.17
C LEU A 552 6.68 -29.97 3.40
N VAL A 553 5.53 -30.30 4.00
CA VAL A 553 4.47 -29.35 4.32
C VAL A 553 4.72 -28.78 5.71
N ARG A 554 4.73 -27.46 5.82
CA ARG A 554 4.98 -26.73 7.07
C ARG A 554 3.75 -25.94 7.47
N GLU A 555 3.33 -26.08 8.73
CA GLU A 555 2.31 -25.22 9.33
C GLU A 555 2.88 -23.81 9.60
N THR A 556 4.06 -23.74 10.22
CA THR A 556 4.81 -22.50 10.38
C THR A 556 5.56 -22.16 9.09
N ARG A 557 5.21 -21.03 8.47
CA ARG A 557 5.72 -20.63 7.17
C ARG A 557 7.19 -20.17 7.25
N ASP A 558 8.13 -21.07 7.03
CA ASP A 558 9.53 -20.67 6.79
C ASP A 558 9.65 -19.95 5.44
N ALA A 559 10.70 -19.15 5.23
CA ALA A 559 10.79 -18.32 4.04
C ALA A 559 10.90 -19.10 2.72
N ALA A 560 11.49 -20.30 2.73
CA ALA A 560 11.57 -21.13 1.53
C ALA A 560 10.17 -21.62 1.14
N SER A 561 9.43 -22.16 2.11
CA SER A 561 8.05 -22.63 1.93
C SER A 561 7.11 -21.52 1.46
N HIS A 562 7.30 -20.30 1.97
CA HIS A 562 6.48 -19.15 1.64
C HIS A 562 6.81 -18.59 0.25
N LEU A 563 8.09 -18.56 -0.12
CA LEU A 563 8.55 -18.12 -1.44
C LEU A 563 8.17 -19.13 -2.53
N ASN A 564 8.29 -20.43 -2.26
CA ASN A 564 7.82 -21.48 -3.17
C ASN A 564 6.33 -21.36 -3.45
N ASN A 565 5.53 -21.11 -2.41
CA ASN A 565 4.10 -20.86 -2.58
C ASN A 565 3.86 -19.63 -3.46
N LYS A 566 4.50 -18.49 -3.18
CA LYS A 566 4.36 -17.29 -4.02
C LYS A 566 4.77 -17.51 -5.48
N ILE A 567 5.90 -18.18 -5.73
CA ILE A 567 6.39 -18.43 -7.08
C ILE A 567 5.39 -19.29 -7.87
N LEU A 568 4.86 -20.34 -7.24
CA LEU A 568 3.89 -21.22 -7.87
C LEU A 568 2.52 -20.54 -8.04
N ALA A 569 2.08 -19.75 -7.06
CA ALA A 569 0.88 -18.91 -7.14
C ALA A 569 0.95 -17.94 -8.32
N GLU A 570 2.08 -17.26 -8.53
CA GLU A 570 2.26 -16.34 -9.67
C GLU A 570 2.30 -17.06 -11.02
N ARG A 571 2.88 -18.27 -11.06
CA ARG A 571 2.82 -19.12 -12.26
C ARG A 571 1.39 -19.48 -12.66
N LEU A 572 0.52 -19.69 -11.68
CA LEU A 572 -0.89 -20.03 -11.85
C LEU A 572 -1.80 -18.79 -11.96
N ARG A 573 -1.25 -17.58 -11.76
CA ARG A 573 -2.03 -16.34 -11.86
C ARG A 573 -2.69 -16.14 -13.23
N PRO A 574 -2.02 -16.39 -14.38
CA PRO A 574 -2.67 -16.28 -15.68
C PRO A 574 -3.88 -17.21 -15.82
N PHE A 575 -3.85 -18.41 -15.22
CA PHE A 575 -4.99 -19.33 -15.18
C PHE A 575 -6.18 -18.75 -14.41
N TRP A 576 -5.94 -18.15 -13.24
CA TRP A 576 -7.00 -17.54 -12.43
C TRP A 576 -7.55 -16.25 -13.05
N GLU A 577 -6.67 -15.31 -13.39
CA GLU A 577 -7.03 -13.96 -13.83
C GLU A 577 -7.39 -13.88 -15.32
N HIS A 578 -7.19 -14.97 -16.08
CA HIS A 578 -7.33 -15.00 -17.55
C HIS A 578 -6.47 -13.91 -18.23
N GLY A 579 -5.27 -13.69 -17.68
CA GLY A 579 -4.33 -12.67 -18.14
C GLY A 579 -3.37 -13.17 -19.23
N ALA A 580 -2.33 -12.38 -19.50
CA ALA A 580 -1.26 -12.78 -20.43
C ALA A 580 -0.62 -14.11 -19.99
N GLY A 581 -0.57 -15.09 -20.91
CA GLY A 581 -0.08 -16.45 -20.62
C GLY A 581 -1.18 -17.46 -20.33
N TYR A 582 -2.46 -17.06 -20.34
CA TYR A 582 -3.59 -17.98 -20.22
C TYR A 582 -3.67 -18.99 -21.37
N GLU A 583 -3.13 -18.66 -22.56
CA GLU A 583 -3.18 -19.49 -23.76
C GLU A 583 -2.58 -20.88 -23.54
N GLU A 584 -1.55 -21.00 -22.69
CA GLU A 584 -0.92 -22.28 -22.36
C GLU A 584 -1.87 -23.20 -21.57
N PHE A 585 -2.63 -22.64 -20.63
CA PHE A 585 -3.65 -23.36 -19.87
C PHE A 585 -4.85 -23.74 -20.72
N ALA A 586 -5.18 -22.92 -21.73
CA ALA A 586 -6.27 -23.21 -22.66
C ALA A 586 -5.90 -24.23 -23.75
N ALA A 587 -4.62 -24.54 -23.94
CA ALA A 587 -4.13 -25.38 -25.04
C ALA A 587 -4.42 -26.88 -24.86
N GLY A 588 -4.61 -27.35 -23.63
CA GLY A 588 -4.85 -28.76 -23.35
C GLY A 588 -5.24 -29.04 -21.90
N ASP A 589 -5.53 -30.31 -21.62
CA ASP A 589 -6.00 -30.75 -20.29
C ASP A 589 -4.89 -30.79 -19.23
N ALA A 590 -3.63 -30.87 -19.65
CA ALA A 590 -2.47 -30.86 -18.78
C ALA A 590 -1.19 -30.50 -19.57
N PHE A 591 -0.16 -30.02 -18.88
CA PHE A 591 1.16 -29.76 -19.46
C PHE A 591 2.28 -29.85 -18.42
N ASP A 592 3.52 -29.99 -18.90
CA ASP A 592 4.71 -29.94 -18.03
C ASP A 592 5.42 -28.58 -18.19
N THR A 593 5.96 -28.05 -17.10
CA THR A 593 6.72 -26.79 -17.08
C THR A 593 7.93 -26.90 -16.16
N GLU A 594 9.03 -26.24 -16.49
CA GLU A 594 10.20 -26.17 -15.61
C GLU A 594 10.18 -24.86 -14.81
N MET A 595 10.47 -24.97 -13.51
CA MET A 595 10.48 -23.83 -12.60
C MET A 595 11.65 -23.92 -11.61
N THR A 596 12.20 -22.76 -11.24
CA THR A 596 13.17 -22.68 -10.15
C THR A 596 12.44 -22.47 -8.82
N LEU A 597 12.58 -23.43 -7.92
CA LEU A 597 12.07 -23.40 -6.55
C LEU A 597 13.23 -23.45 -5.54
N PHE A 598 12.91 -23.23 -4.27
CA PHE A 598 13.86 -23.17 -3.18
C PHE A 598 13.78 -24.42 -2.31
N SER A 599 14.90 -25.12 -2.21
CA SER A 599 15.09 -26.26 -1.33
C SER A 599 15.29 -25.80 0.12
N SER A 600 14.87 -26.66 1.05
CA SER A 600 15.19 -26.51 2.48
C SER A 600 16.67 -26.72 2.80
N GLU A 601 17.44 -27.28 1.87
CA GLU A 601 18.88 -27.52 2.02
C GLU A 601 19.70 -26.84 0.92
N LYS A 602 21.01 -26.64 1.17
CA LYS A 602 21.95 -26.15 0.16
C LYS A 602 22.23 -27.25 -0.88
N THR A 603 21.80 -27.03 -2.11
CA THR A 603 22.03 -27.86 -3.30
C THR A 603 23.32 -27.44 -4.02
N GLY A 604 24.48 -27.84 -3.48
CA GLY A 604 25.78 -27.66 -4.14
C GLY A 604 26.13 -26.19 -4.46
N ASN A 605 26.68 -25.92 -5.65
CA ASN A 605 27.10 -24.58 -6.09
C ASN A 605 25.93 -23.62 -6.40
N ALA A 606 24.67 -24.10 -6.45
CA ALA A 606 23.48 -23.30 -6.77
C ALA A 606 22.79 -22.69 -5.52
N GLY A 607 23.42 -22.78 -4.35
CA GLY A 607 22.81 -22.30 -3.10
C GLY A 607 21.61 -23.17 -2.70
N ASN A 608 20.46 -22.56 -2.43
CA ASN A 608 19.23 -23.29 -2.06
C ASN A 608 18.28 -23.44 -3.27
N ARG A 609 18.73 -23.23 -4.50
CA ARG A 609 17.86 -23.26 -5.69
C ARG A 609 17.84 -24.65 -6.32
N ALA A 610 16.67 -25.06 -6.80
CA ALA A 610 16.47 -26.29 -7.54
C ALA A 610 15.56 -26.03 -8.74
N ASN A 611 15.96 -26.49 -9.92
CA ASN A 611 15.08 -26.52 -11.08
C ASN A 611 14.26 -27.81 -11.01
N VAL A 612 12.95 -27.65 -11.06
CA VAL A 612 11.96 -28.70 -10.81
C VAL A 612 11.04 -28.75 -12.03
N ARG A 613 10.83 -29.94 -12.58
CA ARG A 613 9.85 -30.15 -13.64
C ARG A 613 8.49 -30.47 -13.02
N LEU A 614 7.50 -29.63 -13.30
CA LEU A 614 6.16 -29.70 -12.73
C LEU A 614 5.17 -30.14 -13.78
N HIS A 615 4.34 -31.11 -13.44
CA HIS A 615 3.13 -31.47 -14.17
C HIS A 615 1.93 -30.67 -13.65
N ILE A 616 1.18 -30.03 -14.54
CA ILE A 616 0.00 -29.23 -14.21
C ILE A 616 -1.23 -29.87 -14.86
N ASP A 617 -2.15 -30.43 -14.06
CA ASP A 617 -3.46 -30.94 -14.49
C ASP A 617 -4.49 -29.80 -14.48
N VAL A 618 -4.75 -29.22 -15.66
CA VAL A 618 -5.65 -28.07 -15.82
C VAL A 618 -7.08 -28.44 -15.42
N LYS A 619 -7.57 -29.63 -15.79
CA LYS A 619 -8.94 -30.08 -15.46
C LYS A 619 -9.17 -30.26 -13.96
N LYS A 620 -8.14 -30.67 -13.22
CA LYS A 620 -8.21 -30.78 -11.75
C LYS A 620 -8.23 -29.39 -11.12
N LEU A 621 -7.42 -28.46 -11.62
CA LEU A 621 -7.42 -27.06 -11.16
C LEU A 621 -8.77 -26.38 -11.42
N GLU A 622 -9.36 -26.55 -12.62
CA GLU A 622 -10.69 -26.03 -12.96
C GLU A 622 -11.77 -26.54 -12.01
N ARG A 623 -11.78 -27.86 -11.72
CA ARG A 623 -12.74 -28.46 -10.78
C ARG A 623 -12.57 -27.92 -9.35
N THR A 624 -11.33 -27.77 -8.89
CA THR A 624 -11.01 -27.22 -7.57
C THR A 624 -11.50 -25.79 -7.45
N LEU A 625 -11.21 -24.98 -8.48
CA LEU A 625 -11.64 -23.59 -8.58
C LEU A 625 -13.17 -23.46 -8.57
N GLU A 626 -13.85 -24.23 -9.43
CA GLU A 626 -15.32 -24.20 -9.54
C GLU A 626 -15.98 -24.56 -8.22
N ASN A 627 -15.51 -25.62 -7.55
CA ASN A 627 -16.06 -26.05 -6.26
C ASN A 627 -15.89 -24.98 -5.18
N ARG A 628 -14.70 -24.35 -5.09
CA ARG A 628 -14.43 -23.35 -4.06
C ARG A 628 -15.26 -22.08 -4.24
N ILE A 629 -15.42 -21.61 -5.48
CA ILE A 629 -16.24 -20.43 -5.78
C ILE A 629 -17.72 -20.77 -5.59
N ARG A 630 -18.17 -21.96 -6.00
CA ARG A 630 -19.56 -22.41 -5.83
C ARG A 630 -19.98 -22.40 -4.35
N ARG A 631 -19.12 -22.87 -3.45
CA ARG A 631 -19.34 -22.77 -1.99
C ARG A 631 -19.55 -21.31 -1.56
N GLY A 632 -18.74 -20.37 -2.09
CA GLY A 632 -18.89 -18.94 -1.83
C GLY A 632 -20.23 -18.36 -2.31
N VAL A 633 -20.65 -18.71 -3.53
CA VAL A 633 -21.95 -18.30 -4.09
C VAL A 633 -23.10 -18.87 -3.26
N ASP A 634 -23.02 -20.14 -2.87
CA ASP A 634 -24.02 -20.78 -2.02
C ASP A 634 -24.12 -20.10 -0.65
N ASN A 635 -22.98 -19.71 -0.06
CA ASN A 635 -22.92 -18.96 1.21
C ASN A 635 -23.56 -17.56 1.06
N PHE A 636 -23.31 -16.85 -0.04
CA PHE A 636 -23.89 -15.54 -0.32
C PHE A 636 -25.42 -15.59 -0.35
N PHE A 637 -26.01 -16.49 -1.14
CA PHE A 637 -27.46 -16.58 -1.25
C PHE A 637 -28.12 -17.02 0.05
N GLN A 638 -27.44 -17.84 0.86
CA GLN A 638 -27.94 -18.22 2.19
C GLN A 638 -27.91 -17.05 3.17
N ALA A 639 -26.82 -16.27 3.18
CA ALA A 639 -26.73 -15.04 3.97
C ALA A 639 -27.81 -14.03 3.53
N MET A 640 -28.02 -13.86 2.23
CA MET A 640 -29.03 -12.98 1.67
C MET A 640 -30.44 -13.41 2.10
N ALA A 641 -30.77 -14.71 1.99
CA ALA A 641 -32.06 -15.24 2.41
C ALA A 641 -32.32 -15.01 3.91
N ALA A 642 -31.29 -15.13 4.74
CA ALA A 642 -31.38 -14.82 6.17
C ALA A 642 -31.59 -13.32 6.42
N ALA A 643 -30.85 -12.45 5.73
CA ALA A 643 -30.91 -10.99 5.89
C ALA A 643 -32.28 -10.41 5.48
N PHE A 644 -32.89 -10.94 4.42
CA PHE A 644 -34.20 -10.49 3.93
C PHE A 644 -35.38 -11.26 4.56
N LYS A 645 -35.14 -12.18 5.49
CA LYS A 645 -36.20 -12.96 6.14
C LYS A 645 -37.19 -12.03 6.85
N GLY A 646 -38.47 -12.13 6.47
CA GLY A 646 -39.55 -11.31 7.05
C GLY A 646 -39.67 -9.91 6.44
N ARG A 647 -38.91 -9.58 5.39
CA ARG A 647 -39.10 -8.37 4.57
C ARG A 647 -39.83 -8.74 3.27
N ASP A 648 -40.77 -7.91 2.86
CA ASP A 648 -41.43 -8.04 1.56
C ASP A 648 -40.60 -7.32 0.50
N VAL A 649 -39.78 -8.09 -0.22
CA VAL A 649 -38.89 -7.56 -1.28
C VAL A 649 -39.21 -8.25 -2.58
N ARG A 650 -39.73 -7.46 -3.54
CA ARG A 650 -40.09 -7.97 -4.88
C ARG A 650 -38.88 -8.32 -5.73
N GLN A 651 -37.79 -7.57 -5.59
CA GLN A 651 -36.61 -7.68 -6.44
C GLN A 651 -35.37 -7.24 -5.67
N VAL A 652 -34.28 -8.01 -5.79
CA VAL A 652 -32.98 -7.69 -5.22
C VAL A 652 -31.96 -7.50 -6.35
N HIS A 653 -31.26 -6.38 -6.33
CA HIS A 653 -30.16 -6.08 -7.23
C HIS A 653 -28.85 -6.62 -6.64
N ILE A 654 -28.27 -7.63 -7.29
CA ILE A 654 -27.02 -8.28 -6.86
C ILE A 654 -25.86 -7.64 -7.61
N PHE A 655 -24.96 -6.97 -6.90
CA PHE A 655 -23.77 -6.36 -7.46
C PHE A 655 -22.54 -7.23 -7.19
N LEU A 656 -21.85 -7.66 -8.25
CA LEU A 656 -20.53 -8.26 -8.14
C LEU A 656 -19.49 -7.15 -7.97
N ALA A 657 -18.66 -7.23 -6.94
CA ALA A 657 -17.62 -6.25 -6.62
C ALA A 657 -16.25 -6.93 -6.45
N GLY A 658 -15.18 -6.13 -6.43
CA GLY A 658 -13.82 -6.65 -6.34
C GLY A 658 -13.29 -7.20 -7.68
N ASN A 659 -11.97 -7.30 -7.78
CA ASN A 659 -11.31 -7.71 -9.03
C ASN A 659 -11.51 -9.19 -9.36
N SER A 660 -11.69 -10.06 -8.37
CA SER A 660 -11.89 -11.49 -8.61
C SER A 660 -13.24 -11.80 -9.25
N CYS A 661 -14.24 -10.91 -9.13
CA CYS A 661 -15.50 -11.03 -9.84
C CYS A 661 -15.41 -10.79 -11.36
N LYS A 662 -14.26 -10.36 -11.89
CA LYS A 662 -14.03 -10.28 -13.34
C LYS A 662 -13.89 -11.67 -13.98
N ALA A 663 -13.53 -12.69 -13.18
CA ALA A 663 -13.35 -14.04 -13.67
C ALA A 663 -14.69 -14.61 -14.21
N PRO A 664 -14.75 -15.14 -15.46
CA PRO A 664 -15.99 -15.60 -16.08
C PRO A 664 -16.75 -16.67 -15.30
N ILE A 665 -16.01 -17.53 -14.57
CA ILE A 665 -16.57 -18.59 -13.74
C ILE A 665 -17.47 -18.07 -12.63
N VAL A 666 -17.20 -16.87 -12.09
CA VAL A 666 -18.02 -16.28 -11.02
C VAL A 666 -19.41 -15.97 -11.57
N ARG A 667 -19.49 -15.28 -12.72
CA ARG A 667 -20.75 -14.99 -13.40
C ARG A 667 -21.52 -16.27 -13.73
N LYS A 668 -20.84 -17.26 -14.32
CA LYS A 668 -21.42 -18.59 -14.64
C LYS A 668 -22.11 -19.21 -13.42
N LEU A 669 -21.44 -19.23 -12.27
CA LEU A 669 -21.94 -19.86 -11.05
C LEU A 669 -23.13 -19.11 -10.43
N PHE A 670 -23.14 -17.78 -10.49
CA PHE A 670 -24.29 -16.97 -10.09
C PHE A 670 -25.50 -17.21 -11.00
N ASP A 671 -25.31 -17.20 -12.32
CA ASP A 671 -26.37 -17.45 -13.30
C ASP A 671 -26.97 -18.86 -13.09
N GLU A 672 -26.12 -19.90 -12.93
CA GLU A 672 -26.55 -21.26 -12.60
C GLU A 672 -27.38 -21.35 -11.31
N TYR A 673 -26.98 -20.61 -10.27
CA TYR A 673 -27.72 -20.58 -9.01
C TYR A 673 -29.08 -19.90 -9.18
N ILE A 674 -29.12 -18.72 -9.81
CA ILE A 674 -30.34 -17.95 -10.04
C ILE A 674 -31.33 -18.75 -10.89
N ASP A 675 -30.85 -19.38 -11.98
CA ASP A 675 -31.69 -20.22 -12.85
C ASP A 675 -32.26 -21.42 -12.09
N ARG A 676 -31.46 -22.06 -11.23
CA ARG A 676 -31.92 -23.17 -10.38
C ARG A 676 -33.00 -22.72 -9.39
N GLN A 677 -32.85 -21.55 -8.78
CA GLN A 677 -33.86 -21.01 -7.85
C GLN A 677 -35.16 -20.64 -8.57
N ILE A 678 -35.08 -19.94 -9.71
CA ILE A 678 -36.25 -19.58 -10.52
C ILE A 678 -36.96 -20.86 -11.03
N GLY A 679 -36.18 -21.86 -11.46
CA GLY A 679 -36.69 -23.16 -11.87
C GLY A 679 -37.39 -23.94 -10.76
N ALA A 680 -36.89 -23.85 -9.52
CA ALA A 680 -37.51 -24.45 -8.34
C ALA A 680 -38.82 -23.74 -7.91
N ILE A 681 -38.92 -22.43 -8.15
CA ILE A 681 -40.11 -21.61 -7.83
C ILE A 681 -41.23 -21.79 -8.86
N THR A 682 -40.93 -22.28 -10.08
CA THR A 682 -41.90 -22.43 -11.18
C THR A 682 -42.18 -23.90 -11.58
N PRO A 683 -42.69 -24.78 -10.71
CA PRO A 683 -43.03 -26.15 -11.10
C PRO A 683 -44.49 -26.22 -11.61
N ALA A 684 -44.75 -25.83 -12.88
CA ALA A 684 -45.84 -26.34 -13.73
C ALA A 684 -46.12 -25.44 -14.96
N ALA A 685 -45.54 -25.79 -16.11
CA ALA A 685 -46.10 -25.49 -17.43
C ALA A 685 -45.44 -26.38 -18.51
N LYS A 686 -45.38 -27.69 -18.28
CA LYS A 686 -45.04 -28.66 -19.33
C LYS A 686 -45.91 -29.90 -19.21
N THR A 687 -47.19 -29.74 -19.50
CA THR A 687 -48.06 -30.84 -19.95
C THR A 687 -49.02 -30.29 -21.01
N ALA A 688 -49.18 -31.07 -22.08
CA ALA A 688 -49.81 -30.78 -23.38
C ALA A 688 -48.99 -29.82 -24.28
N GLY A 689 -48.37 -30.20 -25.39
CA GLY A 689 -48.54 -31.35 -26.25
C GLY A 689 -48.92 -30.86 -27.65
N GLU A 690 -47.93 -30.61 -28.52
CA GLU A 690 -48.12 -30.69 -29.98
C GLU A 690 -46.76 -30.83 -30.68
N LYS A 691 -46.64 -31.92 -31.45
CA LYS A 691 -45.52 -32.19 -32.36
C LYS A 691 -45.62 -31.24 -33.55
N THR A 692 -44.52 -30.63 -33.96
CA THR A 692 -44.23 -30.38 -35.38
C THR A 692 -42.74 -30.12 -35.60
N ASP A 693 -42.31 -30.43 -36.82
CA ASP A 693 -40.96 -30.75 -37.25
C ASP A 693 -39.93 -29.61 -37.23
N GLY A 694 -38.69 -30.01 -36.92
CA GLY A 694 -37.52 -29.77 -37.76
C GLY A 694 -37.25 -28.35 -38.24
N LYS A 695 -36.46 -27.59 -37.46
CA LYS A 695 -35.42 -26.68 -37.97
C LYS A 695 -34.41 -26.37 -36.86
N LYS A 696 -33.12 -26.64 -37.12
CA LYS A 696 -31.99 -26.20 -36.30
C LYS A 696 -32.07 -24.67 -36.16
N GLN A 697 -32.35 -24.18 -34.95
CA GLN A 697 -32.17 -22.77 -34.60
C GLN A 697 -30.77 -22.59 -34.03
N GLU A 698 -30.02 -21.72 -34.68
CA GLU A 698 -28.73 -21.19 -34.21
C GLU A 698 -28.90 -20.54 -32.84
N HIS A 699 -28.02 -20.90 -31.90
CA HIS A 699 -27.87 -20.24 -30.62
C HIS A 699 -27.30 -18.83 -30.80
N THR A 700 -28.15 -17.85 -31.08
CA THR A 700 -27.83 -16.43 -30.87
C THR A 700 -28.15 -16.07 -29.42
N LYS A 701 -27.10 -16.02 -28.58
CA LYS A 701 -27.14 -15.49 -27.22
C LYS A 701 -27.63 -14.03 -27.24
N SER A 702 -28.83 -13.79 -26.70
CA SER A 702 -29.21 -12.47 -26.17
C SER A 702 -29.80 -12.68 -24.78
N THR A 703 -29.02 -12.33 -23.76
CA THR A 703 -29.39 -12.41 -22.35
C THR A 703 -30.26 -11.21 -22.01
N LEU A 704 -31.53 -11.20 -22.47
CA LEU A 704 -32.53 -10.26 -21.95
C LEU A 704 -33.03 -10.81 -20.60
N GLN A 705 -32.43 -10.38 -19.49
CA GLN A 705 -32.97 -10.61 -18.15
C GLN A 705 -34.41 -10.04 -18.10
N ARG A 706 -35.39 -10.84 -17.67
CA ARG A 706 -36.79 -10.41 -17.55
C ARG A 706 -36.89 -9.35 -16.45
N LYS A 707 -37.53 -8.20 -16.74
CA LYS A 707 -37.71 -7.10 -15.77
C LYS A 707 -38.39 -7.50 -14.45
N ASP A 708 -39.13 -8.61 -14.43
CA ASP A 708 -39.85 -9.13 -13.26
C ASP A 708 -39.09 -10.26 -12.53
N ALA A 709 -37.80 -10.48 -12.80
CA ALA A 709 -37.02 -11.49 -12.08
C ALA A 709 -36.80 -11.08 -10.59
N PRO A 710 -36.87 -12.03 -9.64
CA PRO A 710 -36.66 -11.74 -8.21
C PRO A 710 -35.21 -11.33 -7.90
N PHE A 711 -34.25 -11.76 -8.72
CA PHE A 711 -32.84 -11.41 -8.62
C PHE A 711 -32.36 -10.84 -9.95
N ILE A 712 -31.68 -9.70 -9.92
CA ILE A 712 -31.00 -9.11 -11.08
C ILE A 712 -29.51 -9.04 -10.77
N LEU A 713 -28.70 -9.73 -11.58
CA LEU A 713 -27.24 -9.76 -11.43
C LEU A 713 -26.58 -8.68 -12.29
N TYR A 714 -25.70 -7.90 -11.65
CA TYR A 714 -24.88 -6.87 -12.26
C TYR A 714 -23.40 -7.25 -12.15
N LEU A 715 -22.68 -7.09 -13.25
CA LEU A 715 -21.23 -7.34 -13.30
C LEU A 715 -20.46 -6.25 -12.55
N PRO A 716 -19.16 -6.46 -12.29
CA PRO A 716 -18.32 -5.41 -11.75
C PRO A 716 -18.35 -4.16 -12.63
N LEU A 717 -18.40 -2.98 -11.99
CA LEU A 717 -18.29 -1.71 -12.70
C LEU A 717 -17.04 -1.71 -13.59
N GLY A 718 -17.15 -1.09 -14.76
CA GLY A 718 -16.11 -1.08 -15.78
C GLY A 718 -16.16 -2.24 -16.79
N MET A 719 -16.81 -3.37 -16.47
CA MET A 719 -16.93 -4.51 -17.40
C MET A 719 -18.00 -4.31 -18.49
N GLU A 720 -18.91 -3.36 -18.32
CA GLU A 720 -20.01 -3.09 -19.27
C GLU A 720 -19.53 -2.59 -20.64
N HIS A 721 -18.34 -1.99 -20.69
CA HIS A 721 -17.77 -1.40 -21.90
C HIS A 721 -16.92 -2.39 -22.72
N GLU A 722 -16.42 -3.47 -22.10
CA GLU A 722 -15.62 -4.50 -22.78
C GLU A 722 -16.44 -5.29 -23.82
N GLU A 723 -17.74 -5.48 -23.60
CA GLU A 723 -18.63 -6.15 -24.58
C GLU A 723 -19.04 -5.24 -25.76
N LYS A 724 -18.86 -3.91 -25.70
CA LYS A 724 -19.37 -2.96 -26.71
C LYS A 724 -18.33 -2.16 -27.48
N GLU A 725 -17.12 -1.95 -26.97
CA GLU A 725 -16.10 -1.11 -27.62
C GLU A 725 -14.71 -1.76 -27.66
N MET A 726 -14.60 -2.94 -28.27
CA MET A 726 -13.31 -3.61 -28.55
C MET A 726 -12.46 -2.89 -29.63
N GLY A 727 -12.54 -1.55 -29.74
CA GLY A 727 -11.91 -0.79 -30.83
C GLY A 727 -11.81 0.74 -30.67
N LYS A 728 -12.28 1.35 -29.58
CA LYS A 728 -11.98 2.76 -29.28
C LYS A 728 -11.12 2.84 -28.04
N LYS A 729 -9.86 3.28 -28.22
CA LYS A 729 -9.04 3.73 -27.10
C LYS A 729 -9.81 4.84 -26.36
N LEU A 730 -10.30 4.55 -25.16
CA LEU A 730 -10.73 5.54 -24.17
C LEU A 730 -9.47 6.35 -23.77
N LEU A 731 -9.08 7.32 -24.61
CA LEU A 731 -7.87 8.12 -24.45
C LEU A 731 -8.02 9.23 -23.38
N ASP A 732 -9.19 9.36 -22.74
CA ASP A 732 -9.43 10.41 -21.76
C ASP A 732 -10.27 9.90 -20.58
N GLY A 733 -9.78 10.11 -19.34
CA GLY A 733 -10.58 9.91 -18.11
C GLY A 733 -10.33 8.63 -17.28
N PHE A 734 -9.20 7.92 -17.44
CA PHE A 734 -8.87 6.77 -16.56
C PHE A 734 -8.86 7.14 -15.07
N ASP A 735 -8.52 8.40 -14.74
CA ASP A 735 -8.53 8.92 -13.37
C ASP A 735 -9.95 9.07 -12.78
N ARG A 736 -11.00 8.89 -13.57
CA ARG A 736 -12.41 8.98 -13.15
C ARG A 736 -13.15 7.65 -13.30
N LEU A 737 -12.49 6.62 -13.82
CA LEU A 737 -13.13 5.35 -14.11
C LEU A 737 -13.48 4.62 -12.80
N ARG A 738 -14.74 4.24 -12.69
CA ARG A 738 -15.26 3.42 -11.59
C ARG A 738 -15.20 1.96 -12.02
N THR A 739 -14.43 1.16 -11.29
CA THR A 739 -14.30 -0.28 -11.50
C THR A 739 -14.82 -1.05 -10.29
N GLY A 740 -14.84 -2.38 -10.38
CA GLY A 740 -15.06 -3.27 -9.23
C GLY A 740 -14.23 -2.94 -7.98
N LYS A 741 -13.04 -2.32 -8.15
CA LYS A 741 -12.17 -1.89 -7.04
C LYS A 741 -12.23 -0.38 -6.80
N THR A 742 -12.02 0.44 -7.84
CA THR A 742 -11.99 1.90 -7.65
C THR A 742 -13.34 2.48 -7.23
N GLY A 743 -14.45 1.80 -7.54
CA GLY A 743 -15.81 2.16 -7.14
C GLY A 743 -15.98 2.29 -5.62
N VAL A 744 -15.22 1.54 -4.82
CA VAL A 744 -15.22 1.65 -3.35
C VAL A 744 -14.82 3.07 -2.93
N ALA A 745 -13.66 3.55 -3.39
CA ALA A 745 -13.15 4.87 -3.03
C ALA A 745 -14.07 6.02 -3.49
N PHE A 746 -14.70 5.90 -4.67
CA PHE A 746 -15.72 6.87 -5.11
C PHE A 746 -16.97 6.86 -4.22
N GLY A 747 -17.43 5.69 -3.77
CA GLY A 747 -18.57 5.55 -2.87
C GLY A 747 -18.32 6.15 -1.48
N LEU A 748 -17.09 6.00 -0.96
CA LEU A 748 -16.67 6.66 0.28
C LEU A 748 -16.82 8.18 0.22
N LEU A 749 -16.48 8.82 -0.92
CA LEU A 749 -16.64 10.27 -1.08
C LEU A 749 -18.10 10.72 -1.04
N ARG A 750 -19.05 9.85 -1.42
CA ARG A 750 -20.49 10.10 -1.27
C ARG A 750 -20.97 9.98 0.17
N CYS A 751 -20.22 9.28 1.02
CA CYS A 751 -20.47 9.15 2.46
C CYS A 751 -19.81 10.26 3.33
N ARG A 752 -19.01 11.15 2.72
CA ARG A 752 -18.20 12.13 3.47
C ARG A 752 -19.02 12.96 4.48
N LYS A 753 -18.44 13.20 5.65
CA LYS A 753 -19.04 14.04 6.69
C LYS A 753 -19.26 15.47 6.15
N GLY A 754 -20.50 15.93 6.23
CA GLY A 754 -20.93 17.25 5.72
C GLY A 754 -21.40 17.27 4.26
N GLY A 755 -21.18 16.21 3.48
CA GLY A 755 -21.56 16.16 2.06
C GLY A 755 -23.06 16.06 1.77
N LYS A 756 -23.85 15.64 2.77
CA LYS A 756 -25.32 15.44 2.71
C LYS A 756 -25.84 14.55 1.56
N ASP A 757 -24.97 13.79 0.91
CA ASP A 757 -25.32 12.88 -0.19
C ASP A 757 -25.91 11.58 0.37
N VAL A 758 -25.07 10.58 0.69
CA VAL A 758 -25.52 9.32 1.28
C VAL A 758 -25.27 9.31 2.79
N LYS A 759 -26.23 8.80 3.57
CA LYS A 759 -26.03 8.43 4.98
C LYS A 759 -26.18 6.93 5.14
N ILE A 760 -25.23 6.32 5.81
CA ILE A 760 -25.29 4.90 6.16
C ILE A 760 -25.91 4.74 7.55
N ILE A 761 -26.83 3.78 7.66
CA ILE A 761 -27.40 3.26 8.90
C ILE A 761 -27.02 1.78 8.95
N ASN A 762 -26.04 1.47 9.79
CA ASN A 762 -25.57 0.10 9.96
C ASN A 762 -26.34 -0.56 11.12
N LYS A 763 -27.22 -1.53 10.82
CA LYS A 763 -27.91 -2.36 11.82
C LYS A 763 -27.15 -3.65 12.16
N ASN A 764 -25.96 -3.84 11.57
CA ASN A 764 -25.07 -4.98 11.82
C ASN A 764 -24.09 -4.74 12.99
N VAL A 765 -24.26 -3.64 13.71
CA VAL A 765 -23.46 -3.27 14.89
C VAL A 765 -24.36 -3.04 16.09
N ASP A 766 -23.82 -3.25 17.29
CA ASP A 766 -24.50 -3.00 18.55
C ASP A 766 -24.53 -1.50 18.91
N ALA A 767 -25.04 -1.17 20.11
CA ALA A 767 -25.09 0.21 20.60
C ALA A 767 -23.70 0.86 20.81
N HIS A 768 -22.62 0.08 20.84
CA HIS A 768 -21.24 0.53 21.01
C HIS A 768 -20.45 0.56 19.68
N ASP A 769 -21.11 0.34 18.55
CA ASP A 769 -20.52 0.26 17.21
C ASP A 769 -19.58 -0.97 17.03
N GLU A 770 -19.81 -2.01 17.83
CA GLU A 770 -19.13 -3.30 17.70
C GLU A 770 -19.97 -4.25 16.82
N LEU A 771 -19.29 -5.09 16.03
CA LEU A 771 -19.98 -6.04 15.15
C LEU A 771 -20.84 -7.03 15.94
N LEU A 772 -21.96 -7.46 15.35
CA LEU A 772 -22.71 -8.59 15.86
C LEU A 772 -21.88 -9.88 15.80
N PHE A 773 -22.15 -10.81 16.73
CA PHE A 773 -21.38 -12.06 16.87
C PHE A 773 -21.50 -12.92 15.59
N PRO A 774 -20.41 -13.13 14.85
CA PRO A 774 -20.44 -13.70 13.50
C PRO A 774 -20.40 -15.24 13.47
N TYR A 775 -20.19 -15.91 14.60
CA TYR A 775 -20.04 -17.36 14.64
C TYR A 775 -21.34 -18.07 15.06
N PHE A 776 -21.59 -19.21 14.43
CA PHE A 776 -22.49 -20.24 14.93
C PHE A 776 -21.69 -21.18 15.84
N LEU A 777 -22.18 -21.46 17.04
CA LEU A 777 -21.54 -22.36 18.00
C LEU A 777 -22.40 -23.60 18.19
N GLY A 778 -21.76 -24.73 18.42
CA GLY A 778 -22.50 -25.96 18.66
C GLY A 778 -21.63 -27.20 18.85
N SER A 779 -22.26 -28.34 18.65
CA SER A 779 -21.75 -29.68 18.87
C SER A 779 -21.85 -30.56 17.62
N LEU A 780 -21.23 -31.73 17.64
CA LEU A 780 -21.43 -32.74 16.59
C LEU A 780 -22.61 -33.64 16.98
N ASN A 781 -23.52 -33.85 16.05
CA ASN A 781 -24.61 -34.81 16.22
C ASN A 781 -24.13 -36.26 16.05
N GLU A 782 -25.03 -37.23 16.27
CA GLU A 782 -24.77 -38.67 16.15
C GLU A 782 -24.22 -39.11 14.77
N HIS A 783 -24.36 -38.30 13.74
CA HIS A 783 -23.87 -38.55 12.39
C HIS A 783 -22.53 -37.86 12.08
N GLY A 784 -21.91 -37.21 13.08
CA GLY A 784 -20.68 -36.43 12.91
C GLY A 784 -20.87 -35.13 12.12
N CYS A 785 -22.10 -34.63 12.06
CA CYS A 785 -22.44 -33.36 11.41
C CYS A 785 -22.62 -32.26 12.47
N PHE A 786 -22.14 -31.05 12.15
CA PHE A 786 -22.28 -29.88 12.99
C PHE A 786 -23.74 -29.50 13.19
N HIS A 787 -24.14 -29.44 14.45
CA HIS A 787 -25.43 -28.94 14.93
C HIS A 787 -25.22 -27.55 15.54
N VAL A 788 -26.13 -26.61 15.26
CA VAL A 788 -26.03 -25.25 15.79
C VAL A 788 -26.85 -25.15 17.07
N ASP A 789 -26.17 -25.04 18.21
CA ASP A 789 -26.77 -24.89 19.53
C ASP A 789 -26.99 -23.42 19.91
N ILE A 790 -26.01 -22.56 19.57
CA ILE A 790 -26.04 -21.12 19.85
C ILE A 790 -25.83 -20.38 18.53
N ASP A 791 -26.90 -19.77 18.02
CA ASP A 791 -26.89 -19.01 16.78
C ASP A 791 -26.74 -17.50 16.97
N ALA A 792 -26.69 -16.76 15.87
CA ALA A 792 -26.51 -15.31 15.83
C ALA A 792 -27.58 -14.49 16.58
N ARG A 793 -28.77 -15.05 16.88
CA ARG A 793 -29.89 -14.35 17.54
C ARG A 793 -29.70 -14.18 19.05
N VAL A 794 -28.78 -14.94 19.65
CA VAL A 794 -28.44 -14.78 21.07
C VAL A 794 -27.60 -13.52 21.25
N ASP A 795 -28.06 -12.59 22.08
CA ASP A 795 -27.37 -11.32 22.35
C ASP A 795 -26.07 -11.50 23.14
N TYR A 796 -25.20 -10.49 23.07
CA TYR A 796 -24.03 -10.39 23.94
C TYR A 796 -24.41 -10.41 25.42
N GLY A 797 -23.61 -11.09 26.22
CA GLY A 797 -23.78 -11.16 27.67
C GLY A 797 -24.86 -12.15 28.16
N VAL A 798 -25.62 -12.78 27.26
CA VAL A 798 -26.64 -13.77 27.62
C VAL A 798 -25.98 -15.14 27.79
N TRP A 799 -26.18 -15.74 28.97
CA TRP A 799 -25.74 -17.10 29.26
C TRP A 799 -26.74 -18.11 28.68
N THR A 800 -26.24 -19.03 27.87
CA THR A 800 -27.02 -20.09 27.24
C THR A 800 -26.43 -21.44 27.62
N TYR A 801 -27.28 -22.38 28.04
CA TYR A 801 -26.86 -23.75 28.33
C TYR A 801 -26.24 -24.38 27.09
N PHE A 802 -25.13 -25.10 27.28
CA PHE A 802 -24.43 -25.77 26.19
C PHE A 802 -24.33 -27.28 26.41
N THR A 803 -23.71 -27.71 27.51
CA THR A 803 -23.48 -29.13 27.81
C THR A 803 -23.36 -29.37 29.32
N TYR A 804 -23.29 -30.63 29.73
CA TYR A 804 -23.03 -31.04 31.12
C TYR A 804 -21.59 -30.69 31.54
N ALA A 805 -21.36 -30.61 32.86
CA ALA A 805 -20.05 -30.31 33.45
C ALA A 805 -19.45 -31.54 34.16
N ASP A 806 -19.70 -32.73 33.62
CA ASP A 806 -19.31 -34.03 34.14
C ASP A 806 -17.85 -34.40 33.88
N GLU A 807 -17.19 -33.72 32.95
CA GLU A 807 -15.78 -33.89 32.61
C GLU A 807 -15.00 -32.56 32.77
N ASP A 808 -13.69 -32.65 32.91
CA ASP A 808 -12.77 -31.49 33.03
C ASP A 808 -12.48 -30.80 31.68
N GLU A 809 -12.93 -31.38 30.56
CA GLU A 809 -12.86 -30.76 29.25
C GLU A 809 -14.11 -31.01 28.40
N PHE A 810 -14.44 -30.06 27.52
CA PHE A 810 -15.47 -30.24 26.49
C PHE A 810 -15.05 -29.64 25.15
N GLU A 811 -15.60 -30.19 24.06
CA GLU A 811 -15.35 -29.70 22.71
C GLU A 811 -16.46 -28.74 22.26
N LEU A 812 -16.06 -27.56 21.81
CA LEU A 812 -16.94 -26.58 21.20
C LEU A 812 -16.61 -26.44 19.72
N TYR A 813 -17.60 -26.69 18.87
CA TYR A 813 -17.48 -26.53 17.43
C TYR A 813 -18.05 -25.19 16.99
N TYR A 814 -17.43 -24.53 16.01
CA TYR A 814 -17.87 -23.23 15.52
C TYR A 814 -17.54 -22.97 14.05
N THR A 815 -18.34 -22.10 13.42
CA THR A 815 -18.12 -21.65 12.04
C THR A 815 -18.77 -20.30 11.76
N GLN A 816 -18.25 -19.54 10.80
CA GLN A 816 -18.88 -18.31 10.30
C GLN A 816 -19.82 -18.58 9.12
N GLU A 817 -19.84 -19.80 8.59
CA GLU A 817 -20.57 -20.09 7.36
C GLU A 817 -22.08 -20.24 7.59
N PRO A 818 -22.93 -19.47 6.90
CA PRO A 818 -24.39 -19.57 7.03
C PRO A 818 -24.96 -20.96 6.69
N ARG A 819 -24.23 -21.76 5.90
CA ARG A 819 -24.64 -23.14 5.56
C ARG A 819 -24.68 -24.10 6.73
N ALA A 820 -24.11 -23.73 7.88
CA ALA A 820 -24.24 -24.46 9.13
C ALA A 820 -25.70 -24.72 9.52
N LEU A 821 -26.60 -23.79 9.21
CA LEU A 821 -28.03 -23.91 9.54
C LEU A 821 -28.74 -25.07 8.82
N LYS A 822 -28.12 -25.69 7.81
CA LYS A 822 -28.66 -26.90 7.15
C LYS A 822 -28.37 -28.19 7.92
N GLY A 823 -27.42 -28.20 8.86
CA GLY A 823 -27.09 -29.38 9.66
C GLY A 823 -26.37 -30.50 8.88
N HIS A 824 -25.67 -30.18 7.79
CA HIS A 824 -24.97 -31.16 6.94
C HIS A 824 -23.45 -30.96 6.87
N MET A 825 -22.89 -29.97 7.58
CA MET A 825 -21.44 -29.74 7.62
C MET A 825 -20.77 -30.83 8.44
N LYS A 826 -19.73 -31.46 7.91
CA LYS A 826 -18.97 -32.48 8.66
C LYS A 826 -18.01 -31.83 9.64
N ALA A 827 -17.54 -32.60 10.63
CA ALA A 827 -16.53 -32.17 11.60
C ALA A 827 -15.29 -31.50 10.97
N ALA A 828 -14.79 -32.04 9.85
CA ALA A 828 -13.62 -31.49 9.13
C ALA A 828 -13.88 -30.11 8.48
N GLU A 829 -15.14 -29.70 8.32
CA GLU A 829 -15.52 -28.43 7.70
C GLU A 829 -15.79 -27.31 8.73
N VAL A 830 -15.68 -27.62 10.02
CA VAL A 830 -15.92 -26.68 11.12
C VAL A 830 -14.70 -26.62 12.04
N ARG A 831 -14.54 -25.50 12.75
CA ARG A 831 -13.47 -25.38 13.74
C ARG A 831 -13.90 -25.97 15.06
N MET A 832 -12.91 -26.40 15.83
CA MET A 832 -13.11 -26.92 17.18
C MET A 832 -12.16 -26.20 18.12
N VAL A 833 -12.65 -25.90 19.32
CA VAL A 833 -11.83 -25.46 20.45
C VAL A 833 -12.14 -26.35 21.65
N ARG A 834 -11.09 -26.82 22.32
CA ARG A 834 -11.19 -27.52 23.59
C ARG A 834 -11.24 -26.52 24.73
N CYS A 835 -12.26 -26.65 25.56
CA CYS A 835 -12.49 -25.79 26.71
C CYS A 835 -12.24 -26.60 27.98
N MET A 836 -11.34 -26.11 28.83
CA MET A 836 -10.97 -26.77 30.10
C MET A 836 -11.76 -26.16 31.25
N ILE A 837 -12.14 -26.99 32.22
CA ILE A 837 -12.82 -26.61 33.46
C ILE A 837 -11.91 -27.03 34.61
N ASP A 838 -11.80 -26.22 35.66
CA ASP A 838 -11.04 -26.61 36.85
C ASP A 838 -11.70 -27.81 37.54
N ASP A 839 -10.92 -28.76 38.05
CA ASP A 839 -11.40 -29.95 38.77
C ASP A 839 -12.43 -29.63 39.88
N SER A 840 -12.35 -28.44 40.48
CA SER A 840 -13.28 -28.00 41.53
C SER A 840 -14.67 -27.60 41.02
N ASP A 841 -14.80 -27.34 39.72
CA ASP A 841 -16.03 -26.94 39.05
C ASP A 841 -16.71 -28.14 38.33
N VAL A 842 -16.04 -29.29 38.20
CA VAL A 842 -16.60 -30.52 37.64
C VAL A 842 -17.66 -31.11 38.58
N SER A 843 -18.81 -31.52 38.02
CA SER A 843 -19.99 -31.92 38.78
C SER A 843 -20.84 -32.94 38.03
N ASP A 844 -21.12 -34.08 38.69
CA ASP A 844 -22.06 -35.11 38.23
C ASP A 844 -23.55 -34.76 38.51
N ASP A 845 -23.83 -33.58 39.06
CA ASP A 845 -25.21 -33.12 39.34
C ASP A 845 -25.92 -32.66 38.06
N ASP A 846 -27.05 -33.29 37.73
CA ASP A 846 -27.90 -32.97 36.56
C ASP A 846 -28.39 -31.51 36.55
N ASP A 847 -28.49 -30.85 37.70
CA ASP A 847 -28.91 -29.44 37.81
C ASP A 847 -27.76 -28.45 37.49
N VAL A 848 -26.53 -28.93 37.28
CA VAL A 848 -25.31 -28.16 37.01
C VAL A 848 -24.83 -28.42 35.57
N GLY A 849 -24.51 -27.35 34.85
CA GLY A 849 -23.97 -27.48 33.50
C GLY A 849 -23.09 -26.32 33.08
N VAL A 850 -22.53 -26.45 31.88
CA VAL A 850 -21.72 -25.45 31.21
C VAL A 850 -22.64 -24.49 30.48
N TYR A 851 -22.47 -23.20 30.77
CA TYR A 851 -23.16 -22.11 30.08
C TYR A 851 -22.13 -21.28 29.33
N ILE A 852 -22.48 -20.91 28.10
CA ILE A 852 -21.67 -20.06 27.23
C ILE A 852 -22.38 -18.72 27.04
N ARG A 853 -21.63 -17.63 27.09
CA ARG A 853 -22.08 -16.31 26.64
C ARG A 853 -21.12 -15.71 25.64
N LYS A 854 -21.68 -14.91 24.74
CA LYS A 854 -20.90 -14.09 23.80
C LYS A 854 -20.36 -12.87 24.54
N LYS A 855 -19.06 -12.58 24.40
CA LYS A 855 -18.41 -11.41 25.03
C LYS A 855 -18.07 -10.32 24.02
N SER A 856 -17.46 -10.70 22.89
CA SER A 856 -17.08 -9.80 21.79
C SER A 856 -17.15 -10.57 20.46
N PRO A 857 -16.97 -9.93 19.27
CA PRO A 857 -17.11 -10.59 17.97
C PRO A 857 -16.33 -11.89 17.80
N ASN A 858 -15.26 -12.10 18.54
CA ASN A 858 -14.45 -13.32 18.47
C ASN A 858 -14.15 -13.92 19.84
N THR A 859 -14.86 -13.50 20.89
CA THR A 859 -14.60 -13.99 22.25
C THR A 859 -15.89 -14.46 22.88
N ILE A 860 -15.84 -15.65 23.44
CA ILE A 860 -16.87 -16.21 24.29
C ILE A 860 -16.34 -16.35 25.71
N GLU A 861 -17.26 -16.42 26.65
CA GLU A 861 -16.97 -16.84 28.01
C GLU A 861 -17.83 -18.05 28.34
N TYR A 862 -17.29 -18.96 29.14
CA TYR A 862 -18.05 -20.08 29.68
C TYR A 862 -17.86 -20.17 31.19
N THR A 863 -18.85 -20.76 31.86
CA THR A 863 -18.85 -20.96 33.31
C THR A 863 -19.67 -22.20 33.65
N VAL A 864 -19.33 -22.86 34.76
CA VAL A 864 -20.13 -23.94 35.32
C VAL A 864 -21.06 -23.37 36.39
N ALA A 865 -22.35 -23.64 36.27
CA ALA A 865 -23.33 -23.17 37.24
C ALA A 865 -24.62 -23.98 37.19
N ALA A 866 -25.37 -23.94 38.30
CA ALA A 866 -26.76 -24.37 38.30
C ALA A 866 -27.66 -23.32 37.65
N GLU A 867 -28.67 -23.75 36.89
CA GLU A 867 -29.57 -22.86 36.12
C GLU A 867 -30.19 -21.75 37.02
N LYS A 868 -30.66 -22.15 38.21
CA LYS A 868 -31.28 -21.26 39.20
C LYS A 868 -30.31 -20.19 39.72
N ALA A 869 -29.02 -20.51 39.85
CA ALA A 869 -28.01 -19.56 40.33
C ALA A 869 -27.65 -18.52 39.26
N LEU A 870 -27.64 -18.94 37.99
CA LEU A 870 -27.44 -18.09 36.83
C LEU A 870 -28.60 -17.10 36.63
N MET A 871 -29.84 -17.58 36.71
CA MET A 871 -31.02 -16.72 36.60
C MET A 871 -31.11 -15.69 37.74
N ALA A 872 -30.66 -16.06 38.94
CA ALA A 872 -30.59 -15.15 40.09
C ALA A 872 -29.41 -14.17 40.04
N LYS A 873 -28.53 -14.23 39.01
CA LYS A 873 -27.26 -13.49 38.92
C LYS A 873 -26.35 -13.62 40.15
N ASN A 874 -26.47 -14.74 40.86
CA ASN A 874 -25.74 -15.03 42.10
C ASN A 874 -24.73 -16.17 41.94
N TYR A 875 -24.41 -16.56 40.70
CA TYR A 875 -23.40 -17.57 40.41
C TYR A 875 -22.00 -17.03 40.77
N LYS A 876 -21.23 -17.84 41.50
CA LYS A 876 -19.86 -17.53 41.95
C LYS A 876 -18.79 -18.36 41.24
N GLY A 877 -19.18 -19.09 40.18
CA GLY A 877 -18.28 -19.95 39.42
C GLY A 877 -17.20 -19.16 38.69
N THR A 878 -16.08 -19.82 38.41
CA THR A 878 -14.99 -19.29 37.60
C THR A 878 -15.51 -18.97 36.19
N ILE A 879 -15.09 -17.83 35.63
CA ILE A 879 -15.41 -17.43 34.26
C ILE A 879 -14.17 -17.65 33.41
N TYR A 880 -14.28 -18.58 32.49
CA TYR A 880 -13.26 -18.89 31.52
C TYR A 880 -13.51 -18.06 30.25
N THR A 881 -12.45 -17.62 29.58
CA THR A 881 -12.54 -16.81 28.35
C THR A 881 -11.83 -17.52 27.22
N VAL A 882 -12.50 -17.68 26.09
CA VAL A 882 -11.95 -18.30 24.87
C VAL A 882 -12.09 -17.35 23.69
N ARG A 883 -10.98 -17.18 22.97
CA ARG A 883 -10.97 -16.46 21.70
C ARG A 883 -11.14 -17.45 20.55
N LEU A 884 -12.17 -17.21 19.74
CA LEU A 884 -12.42 -17.89 18.48
C LEU A 884 -11.56 -17.23 17.40
N GLY A 885 -10.87 -18.01 16.58
CA GLY A 885 -9.88 -17.53 15.62
C GLY A 885 -10.02 -18.24 14.31
#